data_AF-A0A7V6L5U3-F1
#
_entry.id   AF-A0A7V6L5U3-F1
#
_cell.length_a   1.000
_cell.length_b   1.000
_cell.length_c   1.000
_cell.angle_alpha   90.00
_cell.angle_beta   90.00
_cell.angle_gamma   90.00
#
_symmetry.space_group_name_H-M   'P 1'
#
loop_
_entity.id
_entity.type
_entity.pdbx_description
1 polymer ?
#
loop_
_entity_poly.entity_id
_entity_poly.type
_entity_poly.pdbx_seq_one_letter_code
_entity_poly.pdbx_strand_id
1 'polypeptide(L)'
;MDKLQSLYDEINGNTESPVAYMPKTPITSRFVSPWDTWGWYTLKSNFRKGVALYSNSDDYVKNIDDCYAGADYIQTFNSKAVNLNDHPELDFFVETDASVTVAMEEGCMPEWLKDWTNTKKSMTSGKGIKYLLYTKEFPKGAHVHVPGFETDHNHYIVIILPLSNREKLSKTDKIHYPNTQLQPHKTRLYQSYIVEVFNYKNDGIFVSNDYRSFGCCHIKTDDKDRKNKYLALETTDKCDKAYVKKSVGINIEYPIVFECKLNISKDSAMQALLTGSNEKSIGAIFKKDGFIYDAEGKIKVCAFTKNTDVCLKIKADTQSKTYEIWVNHVKQAKNIPLDMEDIQHMCFHVQSDKSLSYAYVDNIYLYDDTEIYAVNETFETDTLNNWTSNGKLAIKPYPFDKDRSLTLTGASYATYAFCPVDDIVSIETKVKVADESFTLAPEIADKCGNVAVKVALYKNNLYASDGEVWKRIYEGLTPWMYYPHNNWFNIKVTADIKKNTYDLYVDGAKRAVGFRFINKTNNLGQLAFTCEKSSKVYINRIRIYDCADFSRGVLPNAKVFDVKSAPYNAKGDGKTLETAKIQKAIDDAAYTGGTVYIHDGTFFTGGLILRPDMTLFVDRSATIIGTQDHSQYKLVSPGISLCAVRQLGRGLLYGENISNIRITGGGTLDGNGTYRYKMNDPLQDREADARPDIVYISYSNDIVVENVDMKSSAFWTVVPLSSGNITIRNLNLDCMNTPNRDGIDPVDCHDMTIYNCNIMAGDDGLCFKSSDNVGCYNIDAYDMMIQSLASGIKFGTDTYYCLKNARIRDCAIKNVNRCGVSLESVDGAAVENVIFERLDMTDVGAPLYISTGIRNRLPRGNQPVRRSYMKNVTFKDIRFEQPYPFSFEREIRENMVIGQSKDNLIENVNFINFDLKLPGGVKTLPKPPVVINDKYPEYDRHGLSSGYAFTIKYAKNVKFKNLKVTLENEDIRDEVAYFDYEE
;
A
#
# COMPACT_ATOMS: atom_id res chain seq x y z
N MET A 1 16.23 -44.13 -46.18
CA MET A 1 15.08 -44.11 -45.25
C MET A 1 15.55 -43.83 -43.83
N ASP A 2 16.55 -44.55 -43.30
CA ASP A 2 16.98 -44.36 -41.89
C ASP A 2 17.73 -43.04 -41.59
N LYS A 3 18.30 -42.36 -42.60
CA LYS A 3 18.87 -41.01 -42.46
C LYS A 3 17.83 -39.86 -42.49
N LEU A 4 16.61 -40.13 -42.94
CA LEU A 4 15.52 -39.14 -42.93
C LEU A 4 14.72 -39.22 -41.62
N GLN A 5 14.66 -40.40 -40.99
CA GLN A 5 14.11 -40.55 -39.63
C GLN A 5 15.04 -39.91 -38.59
N SER A 6 16.37 -40.05 -38.71
CA SER A 6 17.29 -39.38 -37.77
C SER A 6 17.27 -37.85 -37.89
N LEU A 7 17.07 -37.28 -39.08
CA LEU A 7 16.88 -35.82 -39.24
C LEU A 7 15.51 -35.36 -38.70
N TYR A 8 14.47 -36.19 -38.77
CA TYR A 8 13.17 -35.91 -38.17
C TYR A 8 13.23 -35.96 -36.64
N ASP A 9 14.06 -36.84 -36.08
CA ASP A 9 14.30 -36.95 -34.64
C ASP A 9 15.25 -35.86 -34.11
N GLU A 10 16.16 -35.33 -34.96
CA GLU A 10 17.07 -34.21 -34.63
C GLU A 10 16.35 -32.84 -34.71
N ILE A 11 15.42 -32.66 -35.66
CA ILE A 11 14.57 -31.45 -35.75
C ILE A 11 13.50 -31.43 -34.65
N ASN A 12 13.01 -32.61 -34.22
CA ASN A 12 12.05 -32.72 -33.12
C ASN A 12 12.67 -32.88 -31.73
N GLY A 13 14.01 -32.81 -31.61
CA GLY A 13 14.73 -32.56 -30.36
C GLY A 13 14.08 -33.19 -29.15
N ASN A 14 14.01 -34.53 -29.17
CA ASN A 14 13.64 -35.37 -28.04
C ASN A 14 14.81 -35.38 -27.05
N THR A 15 15.13 -34.22 -26.48
CA THR A 15 15.48 -34.16 -25.07
C THR A 15 14.14 -34.01 -24.35
N GLU A 16 13.85 -34.94 -23.46
CA GLU A 16 12.77 -34.80 -22.50
C GLU A 16 12.90 -33.41 -21.87
N SER A 17 12.03 -32.50 -22.29
CA SER A 17 11.68 -31.34 -21.49
C SER A 17 11.04 -31.90 -20.22
N PRO A 18 11.15 -31.23 -19.07
CA PRO A 18 10.39 -31.66 -17.91
C PRO A 18 8.90 -31.36 -18.20
N VAL A 19 8.23 -32.21 -18.96
CA VAL A 19 6.82 -32.02 -19.31
C VAL A 19 5.97 -32.39 -18.09
N ALA A 20 5.74 -31.44 -17.17
CA ALA A 20 4.71 -31.47 -16.12
C ALA A 20 4.58 -30.12 -15.37
N TYR A 21 4.41 -28.97 -16.04
CA TYR A 21 4.70 -27.65 -15.44
C TYR A 21 3.52 -26.78 -14.99
N MET A 22 2.30 -27.33 -14.84
CA MET A 22 1.31 -26.71 -13.95
C MET A 22 1.56 -27.23 -12.51
N PRO A 23 1.40 -26.40 -11.47
CA PRO A 23 1.37 -26.93 -10.12
C PRO A 23 0.25 -27.96 -9.99
N LYS A 24 0.38 -28.90 -9.04
CA LYS A 24 -0.72 -29.83 -8.73
C LYS A 24 -1.98 -29.02 -8.39
N THR A 25 -3.13 -29.45 -8.88
CA THR A 25 -4.43 -28.89 -8.50
C THR A 25 -4.51 -28.83 -6.98
N PRO A 26 -4.70 -27.64 -6.39
CA PRO A 26 -4.81 -27.52 -4.95
C PRO A 26 -6.07 -28.26 -4.45
N ILE A 27 -6.02 -28.77 -3.23
CA ILE A 27 -7.21 -29.37 -2.60
C ILE A 27 -8.09 -28.28 -1.99
N THR A 28 -7.46 -27.27 -1.40
CA THR A 28 -8.13 -26.16 -0.73
C THR A 28 -7.82 -24.83 -1.39
N SER A 29 -8.65 -23.84 -1.16
CA SER A 29 -8.35 -22.42 -1.34
C SER A 29 -8.96 -21.63 -0.20
N ARG A 30 -8.68 -20.33 -0.19
CA ARG A 30 -9.36 -19.34 0.65
C ARG A 30 -9.41 -19.72 2.13
N PHE A 31 -8.40 -19.35 2.90
CA PHE A 31 -8.45 -19.51 4.35
C PHE A 31 -8.99 -18.22 4.98
N VAL A 32 -10.20 -18.24 5.53
CA VAL A 32 -10.77 -17.10 6.26
C VAL A 32 -10.63 -17.39 7.74
N SER A 33 -9.64 -16.76 8.37
CA SER A 33 -9.59 -16.68 9.82
C SER A 33 -10.63 -15.64 10.23
N PRO A 34 -11.57 -15.92 11.14
CA PRO A 34 -12.43 -14.88 11.70
C PRO A 34 -11.57 -13.76 12.32
N TRP A 35 -12.15 -12.57 12.36
CA TRP A 35 -11.53 -11.30 12.73
C TRP A 35 -10.64 -11.30 14.00
N ASP A 36 -10.76 -12.24 14.93
CA ASP A 36 -10.06 -12.28 16.22
C ASP A 36 -8.98 -13.38 16.36
N THR A 37 -8.67 -14.13 15.30
CA THR A 37 -7.92 -15.41 15.39
C THR A 37 -6.57 -15.43 14.70
N TRP A 38 -5.98 -14.25 14.49
CA TRP A 38 -4.75 -14.14 13.74
C TRP A 38 -3.60 -14.99 14.35
N GLY A 39 -2.97 -15.83 13.51
CA GLY A 39 -1.90 -16.76 13.91
C GLY A 39 -2.39 -18.08 14.53
N TRP A 40 -3.71 -18.28 14.64
CA TRP A 40 -4.26 -19.47 15.27
C TRP A 40 -4.30 -20.67 14.34
N TYR A 41 -4.28 -20.40 13.05
CA TYR A 41 -4.41 -21.42 12.04
C TYR A 41 -3.46 -21.14 10.89
N THR A 42 -2.89 -22.20 10.33
CA THR A 42 -2.08 -22.09 9.11
C THR A 42 -2.27 -23.36 8.29
N LEU A 43 -2.58 -23.18 7.01
CA LEU A 43 -2.60 -24.29 6.07
C LEU A 43 -1.18 -24.81 5.85
N LYS A 44 -0.99 -26.11 6.04
CA LYS A 44 0.24 -26.84 5.84
C LYS A 44 -0.01 -28.01 4.89
N SER A 45 1.06 -28.50 4.28
CA SER A 45 1.03 -29.69 3.43
C SER A 45 1.87 -30.82 4.04
N ASN A 46 1.73 -32.02 3.48
CA ASN A 46 2.55 -33.18 3.82
C ASN A 46 2.41 -33.61 5.30
N PHE A 47 1.18 -33.75 5.77
CA PHE A 47 0.89 -34.23 7.12
C PHE A 47 1.50 -35.61 7.36
N ARG A 48 2.36 -35.76 8.36
CA ARG A 48 3.10 -37.01 8.61
C ARG A 48 3.65 -37.05 10.03
N LYS A 49 4.18 -38.20 10.45
CA LYS A 49 4.92 -38.32 11.71
C LYS A 49 6.03 -37.26 11.84
N GLY A 50 6.10 -36.61 13.00
CA GLY A 50 7.11 -35.61 13.33
C GLY A 50 6.75 -34.16 12.94
N VAL A 51 5.65 -33.91 12.22
CA VAL A 51 5.20 -32.53 11.98
C VAL A 51 4.53 -31.95 13.22
N ALA A 52 4.68 -30.64 13.42
CA ALA A 52 4.05 -29.93 14.52
C ALA A 52 2.52 -29.94 14.39
N LEU A 53 1.83 -30.17 15.50
CA LEU A 53 0.36 -30.13 15.58
C LEU A 53 -0.14 -28.70 15.72
N TYR A 54 0.58 -27.91 16.50
CA TYR A 54 0.16 -26.57 16.89
C TYR A 54 1.20 -25.51 16.53
N SER A 55 0.77 -24.27 16.29
CA SER A 55 1.66 -23.15 15.98
C SER A 55 2.44 -22.62 17.20
N ASN A 56 1.92 -22.85 18.41
CA ASN A 56 2.44 -22.32 19.68
C ASN A 56 2.94 -23.40 20.67
N SER A 57 3.13 -24.64 20.21
CA SER A 57 3.54 -25.76 21.06
C SER A 57 4.53 -26.65 20.33
N ASP A 58 5.42 -27.29 21.08
CA ASP A 58 6.39 -28.28 20.61
C ASP A 58 5.79 -29.67 20.39
N ASP A 59 4.47 -29.83 20.58
CA ASP A 59 3.78 -31.09 20.34
C ASP A 59 3.69 -31.42 18.84
N TYR A 60 3.80 -32.71 18.54
CA TYR A 60 3.97 -33.21 17.17
C TYR A 60 3.18 -34.49 16.92
N VAL A 61 2.95 -34.84 15.65
CA VAL A 61 2.32 -36.11 15.27
C VAL A 61 3.26 -37.27 15.64
N LYS A 62 2.92 -38.07 16.66
CA LYS A 62 3.70 -39.26 17.04
C LYS A 62 3.34 -40.47 16.18
N ASN A 63 2.04 -40.74 16.05
CA ASN A 63 1.51 -41.76 15.15
C ASN A 63 0.23 -41.26 14.49
N ILE A 64 0.04 -41.67 13.23
CA ILE A 64 -1.16 -41.43 12.44
C ILE A 64 -1.36 -42.59 11.46
N ASP A 65 -2.61 -42.88 11.11
CA ASP A 65 -2.94 -43.83 10.05
C ASP A 65 -2.37 -43.40 8.68
N ASP A 66 -1.78 -44.36 7.96
CA ASP A 66 -1.07 -44.13 6.69
C ASP A 66 -1.94 -43.46 5.60
N CYS A 67 -3.26 -43.63 5.65
CA CYS A 67 -4.17 -43.00 4.69
C CYS A 67 -4.23 -41.47 4.79
N TYR A 68 -3.77 -40.87 5.90
CA TYR A 68 -3.68 -39.42 6.08
C TYR A 68 -2.26 -38.89 5.84
N ALA A 69 -1.29 -39.76 5.57
CA ALA A 69 0.08 -39.34 5.32
C ALA A 69 0.19 -38.57 4.00
N GLY A 70 0.87 -37.43 4.02
CA GLY A 70 1.04 -36.56 2.85
C GLY A 70 -0.12 -35.58 2.61
N ALA A 71 -1.18 -35.62 3.43
CA ALA A 71 -2.35 -34.76 3.27
C ALA A 71 -2.05 -33.27 3.50
N ASP A 72 -2.90 -32.40 2.97
CA ASP A 72 -2.99 -31.01 3.44
C ASP A 72 -3.66 -31.02 4.82
N TYR A 73 -3.21 -30.16 5.72
CA TYR A 73 -3.76 -30.05 7.06
C TYR A 73 -3.70 -28.60 7.56
N ILE A 74 -4.59 -28.26 8.49
CA ILE A 74 -4.61 -26.97 9.14
C ILE A 74 -3.96 -27.15 10.50
N GLN A 75 -2.75 -26.59 10.64
CA GLN A 75 -2.06 -26.49 11.92
C GLN A 75 -2.79 -25.46 12.76
N THR A 76 -3.24 -25.84 13.95
CA THR A 76 -4.08 -24.99 14.81
C THR A 76 -3.27 -24.40 15.97
N PHE A 77 -3.89 -23.62 16.84
CA PHE A 77 -3.24 -23.03 18.01
C PHE A 77 -3.71 -23.73 19.26
N ASN A 78 -2.79 -24.13 20.12
CA ASN A 78 -3.15 -24.79 21.36
C ASN A 78 -3.63 -23.76 22.40
N SER A 79 -4.95 -23.52 22.46
CA SER A 79 -5.59 -22.64 23.44
C SER A 79 -5.25 -23.05 24.89
N LYS A 80 -5.25 -24.35 25.17
CA LYS A 80 -4.93 -24.91 26.48
C LYS A 80 -3.49 -24.61 26.93
N ALA A 81 -2.52 -24.58 26.01
CA ALA A 81 -1.11 -24.27 26.33
C ALA A 81 -0.92 -22.85 26.90
N VAL A 82 -1.92 -21.98 26.75
CA VAL A 82 -1.94 -20.61 27.27
C VAL A 82 -3.14 -20.36 28.20
N ASN A 83 -3.71 -21.43 28.79
CA ASN A 83 -4.86 -21.39 29.72
C ASN A 83 -6.12 -20.72 29.13
N LEU A 84 -6.38 -20.95 27.86
CA LEU A 84 -7.62 -20.55 27.19
C LEU A 84 -8.48 -21.77 26.85
N ASN A 85 -9.78 -21.55 26.78
CA ASN A 85 -10.78 -22.57 26.44
C ASN A 85 -11.55 -22.25 25.15
N ASP A 86 -11.17 -21.23 24.39
CA ASP A 86 -11.82 -20.84 23.14
C ASP A 86 -11.18 -21.56 21.93
N HIS A 87 -12.05 -22.09 21.07
CA HIS A 87 -11.68 -22.74 19.82
C HIS A 87 -12.44 -22.06 18.70
N PRO A 88 -11.82 -21.15 17.96
CA PRO A 88 -12.52 -20.38 16.97
C PRO A 88 -13.04 -21.21 15.80
N GLU A 89 -13.94 -20.57 15.06
CA GLU A 89 -14.42 -21.10 13.80
C GLU A 89 -13.32 -21.11 12.73
N LEU A 90 -13.47 -22.03 11.79
CA LEU A 90 -12.57 -22.22 10.68
C LEU A 90 -13.37 -22.31 9.38
N ASP A 91 -13.05 -21.43 8.43
CA ASP A 91 -13.74 -21.29 7.15
C ASP A 91 -12.76 -21.41 5.97
N PHE A 92 -13.03 -22.36 5.07
CA PHE A 92 -12.24 -22.54 3.85
C PHE A 92 -13.02 -23.15 2.69
N PHE A 93 -12.46 -23.14 1.48
CA PHE A 93 -13.08 -23.74 0.29
C PHE A 93 -12.28 -24.92 -0.22
N VAL A 94 -12.97 -25.88 -0.85
CA VAL A 94 -12.33 -27.01 -1.54
C VAL A 94 -12.35 -26.81 -3.05
N GLU A 95 -11.22 -27.07 -3.71
CA GLU A 95 -11.02 -26.87 -5.16
C GLU A 95 -11.22 -28.18 -5.95
N THR A 96 -11.45 -29.27 -5.23
CA THR A 96 -11.82 -30.61 -5.72
C THR A 96 -12.79 -31.25 -4.73
N ASP A 97 -13.50 -32.30 -5.16
CA ASP A 97 -14.20 -33.18 -4.24
C ASP A 97 -13.22 -33.69 -3.18
N ALA A 98 -13.53 -33.48 -1.90
CA ALA A 98 -12.62 -33.71 -0.80
C ALA A 98 -13.32 -34.28 0.44
N SER A 99 -12.62 -35.15 1.15
CA SER A 99 -12.95 -35.54 2.53
C SER A 99 -12.20 -34.60 3.47
N VAL A 100 -12.96 -33.94 4.35
CA VAL A 100 -12.42 -33.16 5.47
C VAL A 100 -12.54 -34.02 6.73
N THR A 101 -11.47 -34.09 7.51
CA THR A 101 -11.41 -34.84 8.76
C THR A 101 -11.00 -33.92 9.90
N VAL A 102 -11.82 -33.84 10.94
CA VAL A 102 -11.47 -33.18 12.20
C VAL A 102 -10.92 -34.22 13.18
N ALA A 103 -9.69 -34.00 13.64
CA ALA A 103 -9.07 -34.74 14.73
C ALA A 103 -9.39 -34.02 16.05
N MET A 104 -10.25 -34.63 16.86
CA MET A 104 -10.74 -34.09 18.11
C MET A 104 -10.16 -34.86 19.30
N GLU A 105 -9.72 -34.19 20.36
CA GLU A 105 -9.19 -34.87 21.56
C GLU A 105 -10.23 -35.85 22.13
N GLU A 106 -9.79 -37.05 22.51
CA GLU A 106 -10.66 -38.07 23.09
C GLU A 106 -11.34 -37.54 24.38
N GLY A 107 -12.68 -37.51 24.36
CA GLY A 107 -13.50 -36.93 25.43
C GLY A 107 -14.16 -35.60 25.07
N CYS A 108 -13.68 -34.90 24.03
CA CYS A 108 -14.28 -33.66 23.54
C CYS A 108 -15.31 -33.96 22.43
N MET A 109 -16.57 -33.52 22.61
CA MET A 109 -17.66 -33.77 21.65
C MET A 109 -18.63 -32.56 21.59
N PRO A 110 -18.30 -31.52 20.80
CA PRO A 110 -19.22 -30.41 20.58
C PRO A 110 -20.44 -30.86 19.74
N GLU A 111 -21.57 -30.15 19.87
CA GLU A 111 -22.85 -30.55 19.27
C GLU A 111 -22.77 -30.74 17.75
N TRP A 112 -22.06 -29.84 17.05
CA TRP A 112 -21.91 -29.86 15.60
C TRP A 112 -21.15 -31.09 15.07
N LEU A 113 -20.36 -31.77 15.92
CA LEU A 113 -19.58 -32.94 15.52
C LEU A 113 -20.46 -34.18 15.32
N LYS A 114 -21.71 -34.17 15.81
CA LYS A 114 -22.69 -35.25 15.61
C LYS A 114 -23.05 -35.45 14.14
N ASP A 115 -22.96 -34.40 13.33
CA ASP A 115 -23.21 -34.44 11.89
C ASP A 115 -22.00 -34.96 11.08
N TRP A 116 -20.91 -35.34 11.76
CA TRP A 116 -19.70 -35.89 11.17
C TRP A 116 -19.57 -37.39 11.47
N THR A 117 -19.03 -38.15 10.51
CA THR A 117 -18.91 -39.59 10.64
C THR A 117 -17.64 -39.96 11.41
N ASN A 118 -17.77 -40.64 12.56
CA ASN A 118 -16.61 -41.19 13.27
C ASN A 118 -15.95 -42.31 12.44
N THR A 119 -14.68 -42.12 12.10
CA THR A 119 -13.92 -43.04 11.24
C THR A 119 -13.44 -44.30 11.97
N LYS A 120 -13.60 -44.37 13.29
CA LYS A 120 -13.01 -45.36 14.22
C LYS A 120 -11.48 -45.38 14.22
N LYS A 121 -10.84 -44.38 13.62
CA LYS A 121 -9.38 -44.17 13.60
C LYS A 121 -8.98 -43.11 14.60
N SER A 122 -7.70 -43.08 14.94
CA SER A 122 -7.14 -42.12 15.88
C SER A 122 -5.70 -41.77 15.55
N MET A 123 -5.28 -40.57 15.96
CA MET A 123 -3.87 -40.18 15.97
C MET A 123 -3.40 -39.91 17.40
N THR A 124 -2.09 -39.97 17.62
CA THR A 124 -1.49 -39.65 18.93
C THR A 124 -0.40 -38.60 18.79
N SER A 125 -0.33 -37.70 19.77
CA SER A 125 0.70 -36.67 19.81
C SER A 125 1.97 -37.12 20.54
N GLY A 126 3.05 -36.33 20.42
CA GLY A 126 4.30 -36.51 21.15
C GLY A 126 4.09 -36.51 22.66
N LYS A 127 3.15 -35.68 23.14
CA LYS A 127 2.72 -35.60 24.55
C LYS A 127 1.75 -36.71 24.98
N GLY A 128 1.45 -37.66 24.10
CA GLY A 128 0.59 -38.82 24.40
C GLY A 128 -0.91 -38.55 24.36
N ILE A 129 -1.34 -37.38 23.87
CA ILE A 129 -2.75 -37.04 23.71
C ILE A 129 -3.30 -37.84 22.52
N LYS A 130 -4.48 -38.43 22.69
CA LYS A 130 -5.18 -39.20 21.65
C LYS A 130 -6.29 -38.34 21.04
N TYR A 131 -6.32 -38.30 19.71
CA TYR A 131 -7.36 -37.62 18.94
C TYR A 131 -8.17 -38.64 18.14
N LEU A 132 -9.49 -38.60 18.26
CA LEU A 132 -10.44 -39.36 17.45
C LEU A 132 -10.75 -38.59 16.15
N LEU A 133 -10.85 -39.31 15.04
CA LEU A 133 -11.00 -38.72 13.71
C LEU A 133 -12.44 -38.80 13.21
N TYR A 134 -13.04 -37.65 12.88
CA TYR A 134 -14.40 -37.51 12.36
C TYR A 134 -14.37 -36.89 10.96
N THR A 135 -15.09 -37.45 10.00
CA THR A 135 -15.00 -37.02 8.60
C THR A 135 -16.35 -36.67 7.98
N LYS A 136 -16.31 -35.74 7.02
CA LYS A 136 -17.41 -35.35 6.16
C LYS A 136 -16.88 -35.05 4.75
N GLU A 137 -17.63 -35.43 3.73
CA GLU A 137 -17.28 -35.20 2.33
C GLU A 137 -17.90 -33.89 1.82
N PHE A 138 -17.15 -33.18 0.98
CA PHE A 138 -17.52 -31.91 0.41
C PHE A 138 -17.25 -31.93 -1.10
N PRO A 139 -18.22 -31.53 -1.94
CA PRO A 139 -18.00 -31.42 -3.38
C PRO A 139 -17.09 -30.24 -3.71
N LYS A 140 -16.44 -30.28 -4.87
CA LYS A 140 -15.67 -29.15 -5.41
C LYS A 140 -16.45 -27.83 -5.35
N GLY A 141 -15.78 -26.77 -4.91
CA GLY A 141 -16.33 -25.43 -4.76
C GLY A 141 -17.12 -25.23 -3.46
N ALA A 142 -17.31 -26.27 -2.64
CA ALA A 142 -18.01 -26.14 -1.37
C ALA A 142 -17.23 -25.28 -0.38
N HIS A 143 -17.97 -24.43 0.33
CA HIS A 143 -17.53 -23.81 1.56
C HIS A 143 -17.57 -24.82 2.71
N VAL A 144 -16.46 -24.98 3.41
CA VAL A 144 -16.30 -25.82 4.59
C VAL A 144 -16.23 -24.91 5.81
N HIS A 145 -17.25 -24.99 6.65
CA HIS A 145 -17.33 -24.28 7.92
C HIS A 145 -17.21 -25.29 9.08
N VAL A 146 -16.20 -25.11 9.93
CA VAL A 146 -16.02 -25.84 11.19
C VAL A 146 -16.32 -24.86 12.33
N PRO A 147 -17.47 -24.99 13.03
CA PRO A 147 -17.89 -24.01 14.01
C PRO A 147 -16.95 -23.89 15.21
N GLY A 148 -16.79 -22.68 15.72
CA GLY A 148 -16.10 -22.44 16.98
C GLY A 148 -16.89 -22.92 18.19
N PHE A 149 -16.19 -23.22 19.29
CA PHE A 149 -16.78 -23.69 20.55
C PHE A 149 -15.83 -23.50 21.74
N GLU A 150 -16.34 -23.61 22.96
CA GLU A 150 -15.53 -23.54 24.19
C GLU A 150 -15.28 -24.95 24.76
N THR A 151 -14.05 -25.25 25.20
CA THR A 151 -13.68 -26.51 25.85
C THR A 151 -12.36 -26.44 26.62
N ASP A 152 -12.18 -27.26 27.66
CA ASP A 152 -10.90 -27.39 28.41
C ASP A 152 -9.89 -28.35 27.76
N HIS A 153 -10.22 -28.86 26.56
CA HIS A 153 -9.39 -29.77 25.77
C HIS A 153 -8.41 -29.01 24.85
N ASN A 154 -7.46 -29.72 24.25
CA ASN A 154 -6.59 -29.14 23.23
C ASN A 154 -7.37 -28.86 21.95
N HIS A 155 -6.85 -27.95 21.12
CA HIS A 155 -7.50 -27.57 19.88
C HIS A 155 -7.50 -28.72 18.87
N TYR A 156 -8.57 -28.82 18.08
CA TYR A 156 -8.70 -29.81 17.02
C TYR A 156 -7.69 -29.58 15.88
N ILE A 157 -7.43 -30.60 15.07
CA ILE A 157 -6.64 -30.50 13.83
C ILE A 157 -7.53 -30.85 12.65
N VAL A 158 -7.43 -30.14 11.54
CA VAL A 158 -8.20 -30.46 10.33
C VAL A 158 -7.28 -31.05 9.27
N ILE A 159 -7.64 -32.20 8.70
CA ILE A 159 -6.90 -32.94 7.67
C ILE A 159 -7.78 -33.04 6.43
N ILE A 160 -7.21 -32.84 5.25
CA ILE A 160 -7.98 -32.67 4.03
C ILE A 160 -7.41 -33.59 2.94
N LEU A 161 -8.26 -34.45 2.38
CA LEU A 161 -7.89 -35.46 1.39
C LEU A 161 -8.78 -35.32 0.14
N PRO A 162 -8.23 -35.36 -1.08
CA PRO A 162 -9.05 -35.38 -2.29
C PRO A 162 -9.72 -36.75 -2.46
N LEU A 163 -10.96 -36.77 -2.95
CA LEU A 163 -11.72 -38.01 -3.20
C LEU A 163 -11.35 -38.67 -4.53
N SER A 164 -10.79 -37.93 -5.49
CA SER A 164 -10.36 -38.45 -6.79
C SER A 164 -8.84 -38.44 -6.95
N ASN A 165 -8.31 -39.45 -7.64
CA ASN A 165 -6.89 -39.51 -7.99
C ASN A 165 -6.58 -38.69 -9.24
N ARG A 166 -5.71 -37.68 -9.07
CA ARG A 166 -4.89 -36.94 -10.06
C ARG A 166 -5.49 -36.80 -11.47
N GLU A 167 -5.94 -35.59 -11.79
CA GLU A 167 -6.05 -35.16 -13.19
C GLU A 167 -4.67 -35.22 -13.88
N LYS A 168 -4.65 -35.72 -15.13
CA LYS A 168 -3.46 -35.62 -15.98
C LYS A 168 -3.31 -34.16 -16.41
N LEU A 169 -2.22 -33.53 -15.99
CA LEU A 169 -1.82 -32.20 -16.44
C LEU A 169 -1.70 -32.22 -17.97
N SER A 170 -2.39 -31.30 -18.66
CA SER A 170 -2.25 -31.15 -20.11
C SER A 170 -0.84 -30.66 -20.44
N LYS A 171 -0.20 -31.27 -21.44
CA LYS A 171 1.08 -30.81 -21.96
C LYS A 171 0.89 -29.45 -22.63
N THR A 172 1.64 -28.44 -22.20
CA THR A 172 1.84 -27.22 -22.99
C THR A 172 3.01 -27.44 -23.93
N ASP A 173 2.87 -26.99 -25.18
CA ASP A 173 3.91 -27.11 -26.20
C ASP A 173 5.19 -26.35 -25.82
N LYS A 174 6.35 -26.85 -26.28
CA LYS A 174 7.64 -26.15 -26.15
C LYS A 174 7.56 -24.82 -26.87
N ILE A 175 7.87 -23.73 -26.17
CA ILE A 175 7.81 -22.37 -26.70
C ILE A 175 9.16 -22.02 -27.33
N HIS A 176 9.13 -21.49 -28.56
CA HIS A 176 10.29 -20.90 -29.21
C HIS A 176 10.27 -19.38 -29.02
N TYR A 177 11.39 -18.84 -28.56
CA TYR A 177 11.53 -17.44 -28.25
C TYR A 177 12.01 -16.67 -29.49
N PRO A 178 11.32 -15.59 -29.90
CA PRO A 178 11.85 -14.69 -30.91
C PRO A 178 13.06 -13.94 -30.35
N ASN A 179 14.19 -14.08 -31.04
CA ASN A 179 15.46 -13.47 -30.67
C ASN A 179 15.36 -11.96 -30.96
N THR A 180 15.12 -11.14 -29.94
CA THR A 180 14.97 -9.69 -30.13
C THR A 180 16.25 -8.98 -29.71
N GLN A 181 16.93 -8.32 -30.65
CA GLN A 181 18.14 -7.55 -30.37
C GLN A 181 17.79 -6.17 -29.79
N LEU A 182 17.36 -6.12 -28.53
CA LEU A 182 17.31 -4.88 -27.78
C LEU A 182 18.67 -4.62 -27.13
N GLN A 183 19.11 -3.36 -27.15
CA GLN A 183 20.35 -2.97 -26.48
C GLN A 183 20.20 -3.14 -24.95
N PRO A 184 21.24 -3.58 -24.23
CA PRO A 184 21.20 -3.71 -22.78
C PRO A 184 20.81 -2.39 -22.09
N HIS A 185 19.97 -2.48 -21.06
CA HIS A 185 19.71 -1.35 -20.18
C HIS A 185 20.96 -1.11 -19.34
N LYS A 186 21.48 0.12 -19.36
CA LYS A 186 22.65 0.49 -18.56
C LYS A 186 22.20 0.70 -17.11
N THR A 187 22.48 -0.27 -16.24
CA THR A 187 22.31 -0.13 -14.78
C THR A 187 23.03 1.14 -14.31
N ARG A 188 22.34 1.99 -13.54
CA ARG A 188 22.87 3.31 -13.18
C ARG A 188 23.01 3.51 -11.68
N LEU A 189 23.83 4.50 -11.34
CA LEU A 189 23.91 5.05 -10.00
C LEU A 189 23.01 6.28 -9.99
N TYR A 190 21.92 6.23 -9.23
CA TYR A 190 21.14 7.42 -8.92
C TYR A 190 22.05 8.44 -8.22
N GLN A 191 21.80 9.73 -8.39
CA GLN A 191 22.67 10.78 -7.86
C GLN A 191 21.88 11.88 -7.14
N SER A 192 22.47 12.37 -6.06
CA SER A 192 22.10 13.66 -5.46
C SER A 192 23.09 14.73 -5.92
N TYR A 193 22.60 15.75 -6.63
CA TYR A 193 23.41 16.83 -7.20
C TYR A 193 23.57 18.01 -6.23
N ILE A 194 22.48 18.41 -5.58
CA ILE A 194 22.46 19.49 -4.59
C ILE A 194 21.67 19.02 -3.39
N VAL A 195 22.25 19.14 -2.20
CA VAL A 195 21.52 19.13 -0.93
C VAL A 195 22.07 20.28 -0.11
N GLU A 196 21.25 21.30 0.13
CA GLU A 196 21.65 22.50 0.85
C GLU A 196 20.59 22.88 1.88
N VAL A 197 21.01 22.84 3.14
CA VAL A 197 20.34 23.48 4.28
C VAL A 197 21.31 24.52 4.84
N PHE A 198 20.83 25.62 5.44
CA PHE A 198 21.73 26.71 5.83
C PHE A 198 22.10 26.74 7.33
N ASN A 199 21.56 25.82 8.13
CA ASN A 199 21.69 25.81 9.58
C ASN A 199 23.14 25.74 10.10
N TYR A 200 24.05 25.15 9.32
CA TYR A 200 25.48 25.03 9.67
C TYR A 200 26.32 26.28 9.33
N LYS A 201 25.73 27.29 8.67
CA LYS A 201 26.42 28.52 8.27
C LYS A 201 26.34 29.59 9.37
N ASN A 202 27.31 30.48 9.41
CA ASN A 202 27.25 31.69 10.25
C ASN A 202 26.40 32.77 9.58
N ASP A 203 25.78 33.63 10.38
CA ASP A 203 25.02 34.78 9.88
C ASP A 203 25.95 35.78 9.19
N GLY A 204 25.45 36.45 8.16
CA GLY A 204 26.19 37.48 7.43
C GLY A 204 26.28 37.21 5.93
N ILE A 205 27.15 37.98 5.26
CA ILE A 205 27.25 38.02 3.80
C ILE A 205 27.43 36.61 3.23
N PHE A 206 26.55 36.22 2.32
CA PHE A 206 26.61 34.91 1.69
C PHE A 206 27.74 34.91 0.66
N VAL A 207 28.90 34.42 1.09
CA VAL A 207 30.07 34.17 0.23
C VAL A 207 30.33 32.68 0.25
N SER A 208 29.93 31.99 -0.82
CA SER A 208 30.31 30.61 -1.08
C SER A 208 30.97 30.55 -2.44
N ASN A 209 32.09 29.84 -2.55
CA ASN A 209 32.81 29.66 -3.82
C ASN A 209 31.94 28.99 -4.90
N ASP A 210 30.88 28.30 -4.49
CA ASP A 210 30.00 27.53 -5.38
C ASP A 210 28.80 28.34 -5.88
N TYR A 211 28.58 29.54 -5.34
CA TYR A 211 27.45 30.40 -5.69
C TYR A 211 27.92 31.74 -6.26
N ARG A 212 27.30 32.16 -7.37
CA ARG A 212 27.37 33.53 -7.87
C ARG A 212 26.15 34.28 -7.34
N SER A 213 26.37 35.39 -6.66
CA SER A 213 25.31 36.24 -6.12
C SER A 213 25.39 37.67 -6.65
N PHE A 214 24.25 38.36 -6.66
CA PHE A 214 24.12 39.78 -6.95
C PHE A 214 23.06 40.39 -6.01
N GLY A 215 23.24 41.65 -5.64
CA GLY A 215 22.36 42.33 -4.69
C GLY A 215 22.61 41.89 -3.24
N CYS A 216 21.62 42.10 -2.37
CA CYS A 216 21.73 41.73 -0.96
C CYS A 216 21.38 40.23 -0.77
N CYS A 217 22.41 39.39 -0.74
CA CYS A 217 22.27 37.96 -0.46
C CYS A 217 23.07 37.60 0.81
N HIS A 218 22.42 37.07 1.83
CA HIS A 218 23.06 36.74 3.11
C HIS A 218 22.39 35.57 3.82
N ILE A 219 23.11 34.91 4.72
CA ILE A 219 22.50 33.93 5.62
C ILE A 219 21.87 34.68 6.78
N LYS A 220 20.63 34.32 7.09
CA LYS A 220 19.86 34.91 8.17
C LYS A 220 19.25 33.81 9.04
N THR A 221 19.38 33.98 10.35
CA THR A 221 18.71 33.14 11.34
C THR A 221 17.21 33.46 11.38
N ASP A 222 16.40 32.42 11.52
CA ASP A 222 14.97 32.54 11.77
C ASP A 222 14.73 33.15 13.16
N ASP A 223 13.91 34.19 13.21
CA ASP A 223 13.55 34.88 14.44
C ASP A 223 12.77 33.97 15.41
N LYS A 224 12.08 32.94 14.89
CA LYS A 224 11.28 31.99 15.66
C LYS A 224 12.05 30.75 16.09
N ASP A 225 13.01 30.30 15.28
CA ASP A 225 13.91 29.19 15.62
C ASP A 225 15.37 29.55 15.31
N ARG A 226 16.13 29.82 16.37
CA ARG A 226 17.53 30.25 16.22
C ARG A 226 18.46 29.19 15.63
N LYS A 227 18.02 27.92 15.56
CA LYS A 227 18.77 26.85 14.88
C LYS A 227 18.50 26.81 13.38
N ASN A 228 17.33 27.29 12.97
CA ASN A 228 16.94 27.37 11.59
C ASN A 228 17.54 28.62 10.92
N LYS A 229 18.10 28.44 9.73
CA LYS A 229 18.70 29.52 8.95
C LYS A 229 18.32 29.35 7.50
N TYR A 230 18.25 30.47 6.79
CA TYR A 230 17.90 30.49 5.38
C TYR A 230 18.80 31.45 4.60
N LEU A 231 18.84 31.25 3.29
CA LEU A 231 19.41 32.21 2.36
C LEU A 231 18.39 33.31 2.10
N ALA A 232 18.71 34.52 2.57
CA ALA A 232 17.90 35.71 2.34
C ALA A 232 18.36 36.44 1.08
N LEU A 233 17.43 36.65 0.15
CA LEU A 233 17.57 37.55 -0.98
C LEU A 233 16.71 38.78 -0.72
N GLU A 234 17.34 39.95 -0.59
CA GLU A 234 16.65 41.20 -0.24
C GLU A 234 16.83 42.28 -1.32
N THR A 235 15.75 43.01 -1.54
CA THR A 235 15.70 44.20 -2.39
C THR A 235 15.51 45.44 -1.52
N THR A 236 15.97 46.59 -2.00
CA THR A 236 15.91 47.87 -1.30
C THR A 236 15.46 48.99 -2.25
N ASP A 237 15.34 50.20 -1.74
CA ASP A 237 15.14 51.42 -2.52
C ASP A 237 16.26 51.68 -3.55
N LYS A 238 17.46 51.13 -3.29
CA LYS A 238 18.66 51.29 -4.14
C LYS A 238 18.97 50.07 -5.01
N CYS A 239 18.40 48.90 -4.71
CA CYS A 239 18.65 47.65 -5.42
C CYS A 239 17.34 46.86 -5.53
N ASP A 240 16.69 46.94 -6.69
CA ASP A 240 15.37 46.32 -6.92
C ASP A 240 15.42 44.82 -7.23
N LYS A 241 16.62 44.23 -7.26
CA LYS A 241 16.84 42.82 -7.63
C LYS A 241 17.96 42.20 -6.80
N ALA A 242 17.76 40.95 -6.39
CA ALA A 242 18.82 40.11 -5.87
C ALA A 242 18.69 38.71 -6.48
N TYR A 243 19.82 38.06 -6.77
CA TYR A 243 19.81 36.68 -7.25
C TYR A 243 20.97 35.88 -6.70
N VAL A 244 20.75 34.57 -6.64
CA VAL A 244 21.77 33.57 -6.35
C VAL A 244 21.70 32.49 -7.42
N LYS A 245 22.86 32.12 -7.95
CA LYS A 245 23.03 31.15 -9.03
C LYS A 245 24.12 30.14 -8.66
N LYS A 246 23.82 28.85 -8.72
CA LYS A 246 24.77 27.74 -8.49
C LYS A 246 24.92 26.94 -9.77
N SER A 247 26.16 26.64 -10.16
CA SER A 247 26.42 25.73 -11.27
C SER A 247 26.17 24.29 -10.84
N VAL A 248 25.57 23.50 -11.72
CA VAL A 248 25.28 22.08 -11.54
C VAL A 248 25.89 21.27 -12.67
N GLY A 249 25.75 21.74 -13.92
CA GLY A 249 26.44 21.19 -15.09
C GLY A 249 26.08 19.74 -15.42
N ILE A 250 24.78 19.42 -15.47
CA ILE A 250 24.27 18.06 -15.72
C ILE A 250 23.51 17.99 -17.04
N ASN A 251 23.67 16.90 -17.78
CA ASN A 251 22.80 16.60 -18.92
C ASN A 251 21.51 15.94 -18.40
N ILE A 252 20.35 16.36 -18.89
CA ILE A 252 19.08 15.77 -18.46
C ILE A 252 18.85 14.49 -19.29
N GLU A 253 19.47 13.40 -18.88
CA GLU A 253 19.23 12.09 -19.51
C GLU A 253 18.06 11.34 -18.86
N TYR A 254 17.67 11.75 -17.66
CA TYR A 254 16.72 11.06 -16.81
C TYR A 254 15.81 12.04 -16.05
N PRO A 255 14.67 11.54 -15.53
CA PRO A 255 13.84 12.30 -14.62
C PRO A 255 14.61 12.81 -13.41
N ILE A 256 14.48 14.10 -13.12
CA ILE A 256 15.09 14.77 -11.96
C ILE A 256 14.02 15.45 -11.11
N VAL A 257 14.32 15.61 -9.82
CA VAL A 257 13.49 16.32 -8.86
C VAL A 257 14.28 17.48 -8.28
N PHE A 258 13.72 18.68 -8.37
CA PHE A 258 14.19 19.89 -7.70
C PHE A 258 13.16 20.33 -6.64
N GLU A 259 13.55 20.36 -5.38
CA GLU A 259 12.71 20.78 -4.25
C GLU A 259 13.36 21.95 -3.50
N CYS A 260 12.56 22.90 -3.04
CA CYS A 260 13.01 23.98 -2.15
C CYS A 260 11.88 24.55 -1.32
N LYS A 261 12.21 25.09 -0.14
CA LYS A 261 11.30 25.86 0.71
C LYS A 261 11.50 27.34 0.46
N LEU A 262 10.40 28.07 0.23
CA LEU A 262 10.39 29.48 -0.16
C LEU A 262 9.48 30.28 0.77
N ASN A 263 9.90 31.48 1.18
CA ASN A 263 9.03 32.46 1.85
C ASN A 263 9.18 33.82 1.18
N ILE A 264 8.08 34.37 0.67
CA ILE A 264 8.11 35.52 -0.24
C ILE A 264 7.32 36.68 0.36
N SER A 265 7.97 37.85 0.41
CA SER A 265 7.36 39.05 0.96
C SER A 265 6.24 39.61 0.06
N LYS A 266 5.38 40.46 0.64
CA LYS A 266 4.16 40.93 -0.03
C LYS A 266 4.39 41.67 -1.35
N ASP A 267 5.49 42.42 -1.47
CA ASP A 267 5.75 43.31 -2.62
C ASP A 267 6.82 42.75 -3.59
N SER A 268 7.26 41.51 -3.35
CA SER A 268 8.20 40.77 -4.18
C SER A 268 7.51 39.98 -5.29
N ALA A 269 8.16 39.89 -6.45
CA ALA A 269 8.05 38.74 -7.34
C ALA A 269 9.30 37.87 -7.18
N MET A 270 9.15 36.56 -7.28
CA MET A 270 10.26 35.62 -7.14
C MET A 270 10.24 34.58 -8.27
N GLN A 271 11.42 34.13 -8.68
CA GLN A 271 11.61 33.01 -9.58
C GLN A 271 12.51 31.98 -8.90
N ALA A 272 12.12 30.71 -8.98
CA ALA A 272 12.93 29.56 -8.60
C ALA A 272 13.05 28.67 -9.85
N LEU A 273 14.23 28.67 -10.46
CA LEU A 273 14.45 28.15 -11.81
C LEU A 273 15.65 27.22 -11.88
N LEU A 274 15.54 26.22 -12.76
CA LEU A 274 16.67 25.51 -13.34
C LEU A 274 16.87 26.04 -14.76
N THR A 275 18.11 26.35 -15.15
CA THR A 275 18.43 26.95 -16.45
C THR A 275 19.43 26.09 -17.22
N GLY A 276 19.18 25.89 -18.52
CA GLY A 276 20.05 25.12 -19.43
C GLY A 276 21.06 25.98 -20.18
N SER A 277 21.87 25.34 -21.02
CA SER A 277 22.86 26.00 -21.89
C SER A 277 22.24 26.84 -23.00
N ASN A 278 21.01 26.51 -23.40
CA ASN A 278 20.21 27.23 -24.40
C ASN A 278 19.45 28.45 -23.82
N GLU A 279 19.78 28.86 -22.59
CA GLU A 279 19.10 29.92 -21.81
C GLU A 279 17.61 29.66 -21.49
N LYS A 280 17.08 28.47 -21.82
CA LYS A 280 15.74 28.05 -21.39
C LYS A 280 15.73 27.68 -19.92
N SER A 281 14.55 27.78 -19.32
CA SER A 281 14.35 27.52 -17.90
C SER A 281 13.08 26.73 -17.62
N ILE A 282 13.15 25.88 -16.61
CA ILE A 282 11.98 25.28 -15.96
C ILE A 282 11.93 25.72 -14.50
N GLY A 283 10.75 25.62 -13.88
CA GLY A 283 10.55 26.04 -12.51
C GLY A 283 9.25 26.81 -12.34
N ALA A 284 9.25 27.74 -11.39
CA ALA A 284 8.06 28.50 -11.04
C ALA A 284 8.36 29.99 -10.83
N ILE A 285 7.38 30.81 -11.20
CA ILE A 285 7.38 32.27 -11.01
C ILE A 285 6.24 32.65 -10.06
N PHE A 286 6.60 33.19 -8.91
CA PHE A 286 5.69 33.75 -7.93
C PHE A 286 5.47 35.23 -8.22
N LYS A 287 4.26 35.60 -8.62
CA LYS A 287 3.94 36.96 -9.03
C LYS A 287 3.26 37.75 -7.90
N LYS A 288 3.32 39.08 -8.03
CA LYS A 288 2.72 40.02 -7.06
C LYS A 288 1.19 39.92 -6.98
N ASP A 289 0.55 39.34 -7.98
CA ASP A 289 -0.89 39.07 -7.99
C ASP A 289 -1.32 37.94 -7.02
N GLY A 290 -0.37 37.27 -6.36
CA GLY A 290 -0.63 36.19 -5.41
C GLY A 290 -0.75 34.82 -6.06
N PHE A 291 -0.27 34.67 -7.30
CA PHE A 291 -0.30 33.39 -8.02
C PHE A 291 1.08 32.92 -8.46
N ILE A 292 1.21 31.60 -8.56
CA ILE A 292 2.35 30.89 -9.10
C ILE A 292 2.08 30.61 -10.58
N TYR A 293 3.10 30.80 -11.40
CA TYR A 293 3.11 30.50 -12.82
C TYR A 293 4.26 29.55 -13.16
N ASP A 294 4.19 28.92 -14.32
CA ASP A 294 5.33 28.22 -14.92
C ASP A 294 6.49 29.16 -15.24
N ALA A 295 7.64 28.59 -15.63
CA ALA A 295 8.85 29.37 -15.93
C ALA A 295 8.70 30.36 -17.09
N GLU A 296 7.75 30.15 -18.02
CA GLU A 296 7.47 31.12 -19.09
C GLU A 296 6.43 32.18 -18.67
N GLY A 297 5.81 32.03 -17.49
CA GLY A 297 4.80 32.94 -16.98
C GLY A 297 3.44 32.86 -17.69
N LYS A 298 3.21 31.80 -18.47
CA LYS A 298 2.04 31.58 -19.35
C LYS A 298 0.95 30.72 -18.70
N ILE A 299 1.35 29.71 -17.95
CA ILE A 299 0.46 28.76 -17.27
C ILE A 299 0.29 29.24 -15.83
N LYS A 300 -0.92 29.63 -15.46
CA LYS A 300 -1.28 29.93 -14.08
C LYS A 300 -1.47 28.62 -13.32
N VAL A 301 -0.62 28.38 -12.32
CA VAL A 301 -0.53 27.10 -11.61
C VAL A 301 -1.52 27.06 -10.43
N CYS A 302 -1.27 27.88 -9.41
CA CYS A 302 -2.15 27.98 -8.23
C CYS A 302 -1.96 29.32 -7.50
N ALA A 303 -2.83 29.61 -6.54
CA ALA A 303 -2.63 30.73 -5.62
C ALA A 303 -1.61 30.36 -4.53
N PHE A 304 -0.94 31.36 -3.98
CA PHE A 304 -0.10 31.19 -2.79
C PHE A 304 -0.34 32.32 -1.78
N THR A 305 -0.12 32.02 -0.51
CA THR A 305 -0.19 33.02 0.55
C THR A 305 1.18 33.68 0.71
N LYS A 306 1.21 35.01 0.77
CA LYS A 306 2.45 35.79 0.96
C LYS A 306 2.86 35.75 2.45
N ASN A 307 4.16 35.87 2.71
CA ASN A 307 4.76 35.75 4.04
C ASN A 307 4.54 34.40 4.75
N THR A 308 4.24 33.35 3.99
CA THR A 308 4.14 31.97 4.49
C THR A 308 5.11 31.09 3.72
N ASP A 309 5.56 30.02 4.38
CA ASP A 309 6.43 29.04 3.74
C ASP A 309 5.65 28.27 2.66
N VAL A 310 6.33 28.03 1.54
CA VAL A 310 5.83 27.28 0.41
C VAL A 310 6.89 26.27 0.01
N CYS A 311 6.53 24.99 0.00
CA CYS A 311 7.39 23.94 -0.55
C CYS A 311 7.14 23.85 -2.07
N LEU A 312 8.14 24.19 -2.87
CA LEU A 312 8.11 24.05 -4.32
C LEU A 312 8.85 22.77 -4.72
N LYS A 313 8.21 21.95 -5.55
CA LYS A 313 8.84 20.80 -6.19
C LYS A 313 8.60 20.79 -7.70
N ILE A 314 9.67 20.58 -8.45
CA ILE A 314 9.70 20.47 -9.91
C ILE A 314 10.20 19.08 -10.25
N LYS A 315 9.37 18.28 -10.90
CA LYS A 315 9.75 16.97 -11.44
C LYS A 315 9.85 17.10 -12.95
N ALA A 316 11.03 16.98 -13.52
CA ALA A 316 11.26 17.17 -14.95
C ALA A 316 11.78 15.89 -15.59
N ASP A 317 11.26 15.54 -16.77
CA ASP A 317 11.58 14.31 -17.49
C ASP A 317 11.80 14.59 -18.99
N THR A 318 13.01 14.33 -19.47
CA THR A 318 13.38 14.50 -20.88
C THR A 318 12.86 13.43 -21.80
N GLN A 319 12.49 12.25 -21.28
CA GLN A 319 11.92 11.19 -22.12
C GLN A 319 10.52 11.59 -22.57
N SER A 320 9.68 12.04 -21.63
CA SER A 320 8.37 12.62 -21.96
C SER A 320 8.44 14.05 -22.50
N LYS A 321 9.60 14.72 -22.37
CA LYS A 321 9.79 16.16 -22.65
C LYS A 321 8.78 17.04 -21.90
N THR A 322 8.54 16.71 -20.64
CA THR A 322 7.65 17.49 -19.79
C THR A 322 8.18 17.67 -18.37
N TYR A 323 7.61 18.64 -17.65
CA TYR A 323 7.79 18.76 -16.22
C TYR A 323 6.47 19.03 -15.49
N GLU A 324 6.49 18.75 -14.19
CA GLU A 324 5.40 18.95 -13.25
C GLU A 324 5.78 20.02 -12.21
N ILE A 325 4.78 20.77 -11.74
CA ILE A 325 4.93 21.72 -10.64
C ILE A 325 4.05 21.24 -9.48
N TRP A 326 4.70 21.05 -8.33
CA TRP A 326 4.12 20.67 -7.08
C TRP A 326 4.31 21.82 -6.08
N VAL A 327 3.27 22.12 -5.32
CA VAL A 327 3.26 23.18 -4.32
C VAL A 327 2.68 22.59 -3.05
N ASN A 328 3.40 22.72 -1.94
CA ASN A 328 3.04 22.15 -0.65
C ASN A 328 2.75 20.65 -0.76
N HIS A 329 3.61 19.92 -1.48
CA HIS A 329 3.49 18.48 -1.72
C HIS A 329 2.22 18.04 -2.47
N VAL A 330 1.44 18.97 -3.02
CA VAL A 330 0.28 18.71 -3.89
C VAL A 330 0.63 19.06 -5.34
N LYS A 331 0.35 18.14 -6.26
CA LYS A 331 0.57 18.37 -7.70
C LYS A 331 -0.40 19.43 -8.22
N GLN A 332 0.12 20.54 -8.71
CA GLN A 332 -0.69 21.67 -9.20
C GLN A 332 -0.73 21.74 -10.72
N ALA A 333 0.36 21.35 -11.39
CA ALA A 333 0.43 21.30 -12.85
C ALA A 333 1.27 20.12 -13.31
N LYS A 334 0.93 19.55 -14.47
CA LYS A 334 1.63 18.43 -15.10
C LYS A 334 1.69 18.61 -16.61
N ASN A 335 2.55 17.84 -17.26
CA ASN A 335 2.73 17.84 -18.71
C ASN A 335 3.11 19.23 -19.27
N ILE A 336 3.81 20.07 -18.49
CA ILE A 336 4.31 21.35 -18.97
C ILE A 336 5.49 21.08 -19.91
N PRO A 337 5.57 21.68 -21.12
CA PRO A 337 6.65 21.40 -22.05
C PRO A 337 8.04 21.65 -21.46
N LEU A 338 8.94 20.69 -21.63
CA LEU A 338 10.36 20.80 -21.29
C LEU A 338 11.18 20.99 -22.58
N ASP A 339 11.70 22.19 -22.79
CA ASP A 339 12.57 22.55 -23.93
C ASP A 339 14.02 22.76 -23.47
N MET A 340 14.56 21.75 -22.77
CA MET A 340 15.91 21.74 -22.23
C MET A 340 16.54 20.36 -22.41
N GLU A 341 17.81 20.34 -22.82
CA GLU A 341 18.63 19.11 -22.95
C GLU A 341 19.60 18.93 -21.77
N ASP A 342 19.90 20.02 -21.07
CA ASP A 342 20.82 20.07 -19.94
C ASP A 342 20.34 21.05 -18.85
N ILE A 343 20.85 20.90 -17.63
CA ILE A 343 20.71 21.85 -16.53
C ILE A 343 22.09 22.32 -16.14
N GLN A 344 22.38 23.58 -16.49
CA GLN A 344 23.64 24.21 -16.17
C GLN A 344 23.61 24.84 -14.78
N HIS A 345 22.47 25.40 -14.38
CA HIS A 345 22.40 26.14 -13.12
C HIS A 345 21.05 26.05 -12.42
N MET A 346 21.11 26.17 -11.10
CA MET A 346 19.97 26.50 -10.25
C MET A 346 20.02 28.00 -9.94
N CYS A 347 18.88 28.69 -10.07
CA CYS A 347 18.77 30.13 -9.89
C CYS A 347 17.57 30.49 -9.00
N PHE A 348 17.80 31.35 -8.01
CA PHE A 348 16.77 32.06 -7.28
C PHE A 348 16.91 33.55 -7.56
N HIS A 349 15.82 34.19 -7.98
CA HIS A 349 15.80 35.62 -8.30
C HIS A 349 14.60 36.27 -7.64
N VAL A 350 14.82 37.39 -6.96
CA VAL A 350 13.76 38.23 -6.39
C VAL A 350 13.82 39.61 -7.00
N GLN A 351 12.64 40.18 -7.31
CA GLN A 351 12.49 41.51 -7.86
C GLN A 351 11.35 42.25 -7.16
N SER A 352 11.54 43.54 -6.89
CA SER A 352 10.52 44.43 -6.32
C SER A 352 10.39 45.74 -7.10
N ASP A 353 9.45 46.62 -6.71
CA ASP A 353 9.32 47.97 -7.31
C ASP A 353 10.18 48.98 -6.55
N LYS A 354 11.46 48.66 -6.29
CA LYS A 354 12.37 49.43 -5.43
C LYS A 354 11.82 49.63 -4.01
N SER A 355 11.21 48.58 -3.47
CA SER A 355 10.74 48.51 -2.09
C SER A 355 11.63 47.58 -1.28
N LEU A 356 11.68 47.77 0.05
CA LEU A 356 12.27 46.76 0.93
C LEU A 356 11.41 45.50 0.86
N SER A 357 11.94 44.45 0.25
CA SER A 357 11.20 43.21 0.01
C SER A 357 12.17 42.03 -0.01
N TYR A 358 11.72 40.86 0.41
CA TYR A 358 12.58 39.69 0.58
C TYR A 358 12.02 38.44 -0.08
N ALA A 359 12.91 37.48 -0.28
CA ALA A 359 12.63 36.08 -0.53
C ALA A 359 13.61 35.24 0.31
N TYR A 360 13.09 34.32 1.10
CA TYR A 360 13.88 33.37 1.88
C TYR A 360 13.86 32.01 1.20
N VAL A 361 15.03 31.38 1.12
CA VAL A 361 15.23 30.09 0.46
C VAL A 361 15.95 29.15 1.40
N ASP A 362 15.45 27.92 1.50
CA ASP A 362 16.03 26.88 2.34
C ASP A 362 15.63 25.49 1.81
N ASN A 363 16.17 24.42 2.40
CA ASN A 363 15.82 23.03 2.08
C ASN A 363 15.90 22.71 0.57
N ILE A 364 17.05 23.04 -0.05
CA ILE A 364 17.25 22.90 -1.48
C ILE A 364 17.74 21.48 -1.78
N TYR A 365 16.99 20.76 -2.60
CA TYR A 365 17.32 19.42 -3.08
C TYR A 365 17.27 19.39 -4.60
N LEU A 366 18.29 18.81 -5.23
CA LEU A 366 18.29 18.42 -6.65
C LEU A 366 18.89 17.03 -6.76
N TYR A 367 18.07 16.07 -7.18
CA TYR A 367 18.45 14.66 -7.21
C TYR A 367 17.71 13.92 -8.34
N ASP A 368 18.22 12.77 -8.75
CA ASP A 368 17.51 11.87 -9.66
C ASP A 368 16.19 11.42 -9.05
N ASP A 369 15.12 11.41 -9.82
CA ASP A 369 13.88 10.81 -9.35
C ASP A 369 14.09 9.33 -9.00
N THR A 370 13.41 8.83 -7.98
CA THR A 370 13.45 7.39 -7.67
C THR A 370 12.52 6.58 -8.58
N GLU A 371 11.67 7.23 -9.37
CA GLU A 371 10.73 6.63 -10.32
C GLU A 371 11.28 6.62 -11.74
N ILE A 372 12.38 5.92 -11.95
CA ILE A 372 12.99 5.84 -13.27
C ILE A 372 12.98 4.40 -13.72
N TYR A 373 12.39 4.20 -14.88
CA TYR A 373 12.02 2.89 -15.37
C TYR A 373 12.80 2.54 -16.63
N ALA A 374 13.26 1.29 -16.71
CA ALA A 374 13.59 0.67 -17.99
C ALA A 374 12.32 0.47 -18.84
N VAL A 375 11.19 0.21 -18.18
CA VAL A 375 9.85 0.11 -18.79
C VAL A 375 8.80 0.65 -17.81
N ASN A 376 7.94 1.55 -18.26
CA ASN A 376 6.74 1.98 -17.54
C ASN A 376 5.55 1.95 -18.51
N GLU A 377 5.02 0.76 -18.76
CA GLU A 377 3.90 0.54 -19.68
C GLU A 377 2.58 0.65 -18.93
N THR A 378 1.77 1.63 -19.33
CA THR A 378 0.41 1.91 -18.83
C THR A 378 -0.66 1.69 -19.89
N PHE A 379 -0.28 1.21 -21.08
CA PHE A 379 -1.14 0.91 -22.22
C PHE A 379 -1.94 2.11 -22.75
N GLU A 380 -1.40 3.32 -22.59
CA GLU A 380 -2.00 4.56 -23.08
C GLU A 380 -2.14 4.62 -24.61
N THR A 381 -1.33 3.85 -25.35
CA THR A 381 -1.42 3.72 -26.81
C THR A 381 -1.81 2.31 -27.22
N ASP A 382 -2.40 2.14 -28.41
CA ASP A 382 -2.74 0.83 -29.00
C ASP A 382 -1.52 0.04 -29.55
N THR A 383 -0.30 0.48 -29.22
CA THR A 383 0.94 -0.06 -29.79
C THR A 383 1.37 -1.33 -29.07
N LEU A 384 1.68 -2.39 -29.82
CA LEU A 384 2.11 -3.70 -29.29
C LEU A 384 3.54 -4.10 -29.75
N ASN A 385 4.40 -3.13 -30.06
CA ASN A 385 5.69 -3.36 -30.72
C ASN A 385 6.64 -4.30 -29.97
N ASN A 386 6.57 -4.30 -28.63
CA ASN A 386 7.42 -5.16 -27.78
C ASN A 386 6.78 -6.52 -27.48
N TRP A 387 5.56 -6.77 -27.97
CA TRP A 387 4.80 -7.98 -27.69
C TRP A 387 4.91 -9.00 -28.82
N THR A 388 5.07 -10.27 -28.47
CA THR A 388 4.83 -11.40 -29.37
C THR A 388 3.81 -12.33 -28.74
N SER A 389 2.86 -12.84 -29.50
CA SER A 389 1.89 -13.82 -28.99
C SER A 389 1.48 -14.84 -30.03
N ASN A 390 1.17 -16.05 -29.59
CA ASN A 390 0.51 -17.08 -30.39
C ASN A 390 -1.03 -17.03 -30.28
N GLY A 391 -1.59 -16.05 -29.55
CA GLY A 391 -3.04 -15.84 -29.46
C GLY A 391 -3.45 -14.37 -29.58
N LYS A 392 -4.63 -14.05 -29.06
CA LYS A 392 -5.25 -12.74 -29.29
C LYS A 392 -4.88 -11.76 -28.17
N LEU A 393 -4.09 -10.76 -28.55
CA LEU A 393 -3.80 -9.57 -27.77
C LEU A 393 -4.64 -8.39 -28.26
N ALA A 394 -5.19 -7.61 -27.32
CA ALA A 394 -5.83 -6.34 -27.62
C ALA A 394 -5.77 -5.41 -26.41
N ILE A 395 -5.50 -4.13 -26.63
CA ILE A 395 -5.63 -3.12 -25.57
C ILE A 395 -7.08 -2.65 -25.56
N LYS A 396 -7.74 -2.72 -24.39
CA LYS A 396 -9.16 -2.41 -24.24
C LYS A 396 -9.43 -1.59 -22.98
N PRO A 397 -10.53 -0.81 -22.96
CA PRO A 397 -11.00 -0.19 -21.73
C PRO A 397 -11.35 -1.23 -20.67
N TYR A 398 -10.68 -1.17 -19.53
CA TYR A 398 -10.96 -1.99 -18.35
C TYR A 398 -10.09 -1.55 -17.14
N PRO A 399 -10.64 -1.44 -15.91
CA PRO A 399 -12.04 -1.70 -15.53
C PRO A 399 -13.02 -0.59 -15.93
N PHE A 400 -12.55 0.63 -16.15
CA PHE A 400 -13.38 1.77 -16.58
C PHE A 400 -13.10 2.15 -18.04
N ASP A 401 -14.01 2.93 -18.65
CA ASP A 401 -13.91 3.36 -20.06
C ASP A 401 -12.63 4.16 -20.38
N LYS A 402 -12.09 4.85 -19.37
CA LYS A 402 -10.87 5.66 -19.50
C LYS A 402 -9.59 4.89 -19.20
N ASP A 403 -9.70 3.74 -18.56
CA ASP A 403 -8.54 2.90 -18.31
C ASP A 403 -8.15 2.17 -19.58
N ARG A 404 -6.93 1.64 -19.60
CA ARG A 404 -6.42 0.86 -20.70
C ARG A 404 -5.72 -0.36 -20.14
N SER A 405 -6.15 -1.53 -20.57
CA SER A 405 -5.56 -2.80 -20.15
C SER A 405 -5.31 -3.68 -21.37
N LEU A 406 -4.13 -4.28 -21.44
CA LEU A 406 -3.88 -5.36 -22.37
C LEU A 406 -4.72 -6.57 -21.97
N THR A 407 -5.45 -7.11 -22.93
CA THR A 407 -6.27 -8.32 -22.79
C THR A 407 -5.63 -9.45 -23.58
N LEU A 408 -5.40 -10.58 -22.91
CA LEU A 408 -4.94 -11.83 -23.50
C LEU A 408 -6.09 -12.86 -23.47
N THR A 409 -6.39 -13.50 -24.61
CA THR A 409 -7.46 -14.52 -24.74
C THR A 409 -7.09 -15.66 -25.68
N GLY A 410 -7.78 -16.80 -25.57
CA GLY A 410 -7.88 -17.81 -26.63
C GLY A 410 -6.78 -18.86 -26.68
N ALA A 411 -6.34 -19.38 -25.53
CA ALA A 411 -5.23 -20.36 -25.40
C ALA A 411 -3.94 -19.76 -25.95
N SER A 412 -3.32 -18.93 -25.13
CA SER A 412 -2.34 -17.98 -25.60
C SER A 412 -1.23 -17.77 -24.60
N TYR A 413 -0.06 -17.54 -25.16
CA TYR A 413 1.16 -17.12 -24.51
C TYR A 413 1.54 -15.79 -25.15
N ALA A 414 1.88 -14.81 -24.32
CA ALA A 414 2.32 -13.51 -24.77
C ALA A 414 3.60 -13.14 -24.07
N THR A 415 4.64 -12.84 -24.85
CA THR A 415 5.91 -12.34 -24.35
C THR A 415 6.00 -10.85 -24.56
N TYR A 416 6.64 -10.17 -23.61
CA TYR A 416 7.01 -8.78 -23.67
C TYR A 416 8.54 -8.68 -23.57
N ALA A 417 9.19 -8.25 -24.64
CA ALA A 417 10.63 -8.03 -24.65
C ALA A 417 10.97 -6.65 -24.07
N PHE A 418 12.04 -6.58 -23.28
CA PHE A 418 12.58 -5.33 -22.76
C PHE A 418 14.10 -5.31 -22.79
N CYS A 419 14.70 -4.12 -22.65
CA CYS A 419 16.15 -3.96 -22.63
C CYS A 419 16.78 -4.82 -21.53
N PRO A 420 17.70 -5.74 -21.84
CA PRO A 420 18.25 -6.66 -20.85
C PRO A 420 18.92 -5.94 -19.66
N VAL A 421 18.61 -6.34 -18.44
CA VAL A 421 19.19 -5.83 -17.18
C VAL A 421 20.06 -6.91 -16.55
N ASP A 422 21.23 -6.57 -16.02
CA ASP A 422 22.27 -7.51 -15.53
C ASP A 422 22.66 -7.35 -14.05
N ASP A 423 21.96 -6.49 -13.30
CA ASP A 423 22.11 -6.30 -11.85
C ASP A 423 20.80 -6.64 -11.10
N ILE A 424 20.55 -6.04 -9.95
CA ILE A 424 19.29 -6.25 -9.23
C ILE A 424 18.14 -5.48 -9.90
N VAL A 425 17.11 -6.19 -10.34
CA VAL A 425 15.95 -5.62 -11.07
C VAL A 425 14.65 -5.85 -10.33
N SER A 426 13.80 -4.83 -10.29
CA SER A 426 12.39 -4.94 -9.87
C SER A 426 11.51 -5.01 -11.11
N ILE A 427 10.66 -6.02 -11.16
CA ILE A 427 9.65 -6.24 -12.19
C ILE A 427 8.29 -6.26 -11.49
N GLU A 428 7.45 -5.29 -11.76
CA GLU A 428 6.11 -5.14 -11.17
C GLU A 428 5.06 -5.20 -12.28
N THR A 429 4.02 -6.00 -12.06
CA THR A 429 2.90 -6.17 -12.98
C THR A 429 1.58 -6.05 -12.23
N LYS A 430 0.61 -5.34 -12.81
CA LYS A 430 -0.78 -5.31 -12.31
C LYS A 430 -1.64 -6.18 -13.19
N VAL A 431 -2.06 -7.33 -12.66
CA VAL A 431 -2.73 -8.39 -13.43
C VAL A 431 -4.09 -8.76 -12.83
N LYS A 432 -5.04 -9.14 -13.69
CA LYS A 432 -6.31 -9.74 -13.27
C LYS A 432 -6.63 -10.94 -14.15
N VAL A 433 -6.79 -12.11 -13.53
CA VAL A 433 -7.16 -13.37 -14.20
C VAL A 433 -8.65 -13.53 -14.07
N ALA A 434 -9.40 -13.75 -15.15
CA ALA A 434 -10.86 -13.72 -15.09
C ALA A 434 -11.52 -14.96 -14.48
N ASP A 435 -10.80 -16.08 -14.41
CA ASP A 435 -11.31 -17.38 -13.92
C ASP A 435 -10.22 -18.18 -13.19
N GLU A 436 -10.54 -19.40 -12.78
CA GLU A 436 -9.65 -20.28 -12.02
C GLU A 436 -8.55 -20.97 -12.85
N SER A 437 -8.42 -20.65 -14.14
CA SER A 437 -7.45 -21.28 -15.03
C SER A 437 -6.01 -21.01 -14.61
N PHE A 438 -5.08 -21.84 -15.10
CA PHE A 438 -3.67 -21.63 -14.85
C PHE A 438 -3.17 -20.44 -15.66
N THR A 439 -2.59 -19.46 -14.97
CA THR A 439 -2.03 -18.26 -15.57
C THR A 439 -0.65 -17.97 -15.01
N LEU A 440 0.39 -18.01 -15.87
CA LEU A 440 1.69 -17.41 -15.60
C LEU A 440 1.53 -15.89 -15.58
N ALA A 441 1.91 -15.26 -14.47
CA ALA A 441 1.81 -13.82 -14.27
C ALA A 441 2.82 -13.34 -13.20
N PRO A 442 4.07 -13.05 -13.56
CA PRO A 442 4.72 -13.36 -14.84
C PRO A 442 5.64 -14.59 -14.78
N GLU A 443 5.96 -15.12 -15.95
CA GLU A 443 7.23 -15.83 -16.20
C GLU A 443 8.29 -14.81 -16.64
N ILE A 444 9.51 -14.93 -16.13
CA ILE A 444 10.60 -13.98 -16.40
C ILE A 444 11.81 -14.76 -16.93
N ALA A 445 12.32 -14.32 -18.08
CA ALA A 445 13.41 -14.96 -18.79
C ALA A 445 14.52 -13.97 -19.16
N ASP A 446 15.68 -14.53 -19.49
CA ASP A 446 16.74 -13.76 -20.13
C ASP A 446 16.38 -13.38 -21.58
N LYS A 447 17.23 -12.56 -22.21
CA LYS A 447 17.02 -12.11 -23.59
C LYS A 447 16.96 -13.24 -24.63
N CYS A 448 17.46 -14.43 -24.30
CA CYS A 448 17.45 -15.61 -25.15
C CYS A 448 16.23 -16.51 -24.87
N GLY A 449 15.40 -16.15 -23.88
CA GLY A 449 14.25 -16.93 -23.44
C GLY A 449 14.57 -18.04 -22.43
N ASN A 450 15.77 -18.08 -21.85
CA ASN A 450 16.02 -19.01 -20.74
C ASN A 450 15.30 -18.52 -19.49
N VAL A 451 14.32 -19.29 -19.02
CA VAL A 451 13.46 -18.87 -17.90
C VAL A 451 14.26 -18.90 -16.58
N ALA A 452 14.19 -17.79 -15.85
CA ALA A 452 14.77 -17.64 -14.52
C ALA A 452 13.72 -17.75 -13.41
N VAL A 453 12.55 -17.14 -13.59
CA VAL A 453 11.50 -17.04 -12.55
C VAL A 453 10.14 -17.42 -13.13
N LYS A 454 9.32 -18.11 -12.34
CA LYS A 454 7.91 -18.36 -12.65
C LYS A 454 7.03 -18.02 -11.45
N VAL A 455 6.00 -17.20 -11.71
CA VAL A 455 4.90 -16.91 -10.78
C VAL A 455 3.60 -17.25 -11.50
N ALA A 456 2.68 -17.89 -10.79
CA ALA A 456 1.39 -18.28 -11.36
C ALA A 456 0.24 -18.06 -10.38
N LEU A 457 -0.92 -17.73 -10.96
CA LEU A 457 -2.22 -17.83 -10.32
C LEU A 457 -2.94 -19.05 -10.89
N TYR A 458 -3.50 -19.87 -10.01
CA TYR A 458 -4.25 -21.06 -10.41
C TYR A 458 -5.22 -21.46 -9.31
N LYS A 459 -6.51 -21.68 -9.64
CA LYS A 459 -7.51 -22.18 -8.68
C LYS A 459 -7.51 -21.38 -7.37
N ASN A 460 -7.58 -20.05 -7.48
CA ASN A 460 -7.61 -19.12 -6.35
C ASN A 460 -6.36 -19.16 -5.43
N ASN A 461 -5.23 -19.64 -5.96
CA ASN A 461 -3.97 -19.80 -5.24
C ASN A 461 -2.80 -19.15 -6.00
N LEU A 462 -1.82 -18.68 -5.22
CA LEU A 462 -0.54 -18.18 -5.73
C LEU A 462 0.51 -19.29 -5.70
N TYR A 463 1.30 -19.36 -6.75
CA TYR A 463 2.43 -20.26 -6.87
C TYR A 463 3.68 -19.52 -7.35
N ALA A 464 4.84 -19.94 -6.85
CA ALA A 464 6.13 -19.49 -7.34
C ALA A 464 7.13 -20.65 -7.35
N SER A 465 8.11 -20.64 -8.26
CA SER A 465 9.13 -21.69 -8.30
C SER A 465 10.33 -21.37 -7.42
N ASP A 466 10.77 -22.30 -6.57
CA ASP A 466 11.98 -22.12 -5.75
C ASP A 466 13.29 -22.47 -6.48
N GLY A 467 13.22 -22.65 -7.80
CA GLY A 467 14.30 -23.12 -8.68
C GLY A 467 14.22 -24.61 -9.00
N GLU A 468 13.55 -25.42 -8.18
CA GLU A 468 13.44 -26.87 -8.38
C GLU A 468 11.99 -27.31 -8.60
N VAL A 469 11.05 -26.80 -7.80
CA VAL A 469 9.63 -27.18 -7.86
C VAL A 469 8.72 -25.97 -7.73
N TRP A 470 7.45 -26.14 -8.10
CA TRP A 470 6.40 -25.19 -7.73
C TRP A 470 6.15 -25.24 -6.22
N LYS A 471 6.21 -24.08 -5.57
CA LYS A 471 5.71 -23.88 -4.21
C LYS A 471 4.36 -23.19 -4.32
N ARG A 472 3.33 -23.83 -3.75
CA ARG A 472 2.12 -23.10 -3.38
C ARG A 472 2.54 -22.12 -2.30
N ILE A 473 2.21 -20.85 -2.47
CA ILE A 473 2.57 -19.83 -1.50
C ILE A 473 1.44 -19.75 -0.49
N TYR A 474 1.62 -20.49 0.60
CA TYR A 474 0.74 -20.52 1.79
C TYR A 474 1.48 -20.03 3.06
N GLU A 475 2.79 -19.75 2.96
CA GLU A 475 3.64 -19.23 4.04
C GLU A 475 4.23 -17.86 3.68
N GLY A 476 4.13 -16.92 4.61
CA GLY A 476 4.63 -15.56 4.54
C GLY A 476 4.73 -15.02 5.96
N LEU A 477 5.26 -13.81 6.13
CA LEU A 477 5.34 -13.18 7.46
C LEU A 477 3.94 -12.92 8.07
N THR A 478 2.89 -12.95 7.24
CA THR A 478 1.48 -13.05 7.64
C THR A 478 0.83 -14.31 7.04
N PRO A 479 0.14 -15.17 7.83
CA PRO A 479 -0.50 -16.40 7.36
C PRO A 479 -1.80 -16.21 6.54
N TRP A 480 -2.28 -14.97 6.37
CA TRP A 480 -3.48 -14.72 5.56
C TRP A 480 -3.13 -14.73 4.06
N MET A 481 -3.77 -15.62 3.29
CA MET A 481 -3.47 -15.81 1.88
C MET A 481 -4.74 -16.20 1.11
N TYR A 482 -5.36 -15.21 0.49
CA TYR A 482 -6.41 -15.44 -0.48
C TYR A 482 -6.09 -14.72 -1.79
N TYR A 483 -5.95 -15.50 -2.88
CA TYR A 483 -5.64 -15.00 -4.23
C TYR A 483 -6.77 -15.37 -5.20
N PRO A 484 -8.01 -14.89 -4.95
CA PRO A 484 -9.15 -15.15 -5.83
C PRO A 484 -8.85 -14.71 -7.25
N HIS A 485 -9.30 -15.48 -8.22
CA HIS A 485 -9.43 -14.91 -9.56
C HIS A 485 -10.47 -13.78 -9.56
N ASN A 486 -10.59 -13.13 -10.70
CA ASN A 486 -11.36 -11.93 -10.91
C ASN A 486 -10.99 -10.81 -9.93
N ASN A 487 -9.75 -10.79 -9.42
CA ASN A 487 -9.18 -9.71 -8.62
C ASN A 487 -7.92 -9.16 -9.28
N TRP A 488 -7.63 -7.88 -9.03
CA TRP A 488 -6.36 -7.27 -9.41
C TRP A 488 -5.27 -7.68 -8.43
N PHE A 489 -4.10 -8.07 -8.92
CA PHE A 489 -2.91 -8.32 -8.12
C PHE A 489 -1.75 -7.45 -8.61
N ASN A 490 -1.10 -6.75 -7.68
CA ASN A 490 0.21 -6.16 -7.92
C ASN A 490 1.27 -7.21 -7.59
N ILE A 491 1.83 -7.84 -8.61
CA ILE A 491 2.87 -8.86 -8.47
C ILE A 491 4.22 -8.21 -8.76
N LYS A 492 5.11 -8.19 -7.78
CA LYS A 492 6.47 -7.67 -7.90
C LYS A 492 7.51 -8.76 -7.62
N VAL A 493 8.43 -8.93 -8.56
CA VAL A 493 9.62 -9.77 -8.40
C VAL A 493 10.83 -8.86 -8.30
N THR A 494 11.60 -9.01 -7.23
CA THR A 494 12.92 -8.37 -7.10
C THR A 494 13.99 -9.44 -7.30
N ALA A 495 14.62 -9.46 -8.47
CA ALA A 495 15.58 -10.48 -8.87
C ALA A 495 17.02 -9.98 -8.71
N ASP A 496 17.82 -10.66 -7.89
CA ASP A 496 19.26 -10.46 -7.73
C ASP A 496 20.00 -11.46 -8.65
N ILE A 497 20.37 -10.97 -9.83
CA ILE A 497 21.02 -11.77 -10.88
C ILE A 497 22.38 -12.30 -10.42
N LYS A 498 23.11 -11.54 -9.60
CA LYS A 498 24.43 -11.93 -9.07
C LYS A 498 24.30 -13.06 -8.05
N LYS A 499 23.29 -13.01 -7.19
CA LYS A 499 23.01 -14.07 -6.20
C LYS A 499 22.20 -15.24 -6.77
N ASN A 500 21.66 -15.12 -7.99
CA ASN A 500 20.80 -16.12 -8.61
C ASN A 500 19.53 -16.39 -7.78
N THR A 501 18.96 -15.33 -7.20
CA THR A 501 17.81 -15.42 -6.30
C THR A 501 16.80 -14.31 -6.58
N TYR A 502 15.55 -14.53 -6.21
CA TYR A 502 14.54 -13.47 -6.20
C TYR A 502 13.68 -13.48 -4.94
N ASP A 503 13.16 -12.30 -4.64
CA ASP A 503 12.07 -12.10 -3.68
C ASP A 503 10.76 -11.87 -4.46
N LEU A 504 9.66 -12.37 -3.91
CA LEU A 504 8.31 -12.18 -4.47
C LEU A 504 7.48 -11.34 -3.51
N TYR A 505 6.85 -10.32 -4.03
CA TYR A 505 5.87 -9.49 -3.35
C TYR A 505 4.53 -9.59 -4.10
N VAL A 506 3.43 -9.71 -3.36
CA VAL A 506 2.09 -9.62 -3.94
C VAL A 506 1.27 -8.68 -3.08
N ASP A 507 0.72 -7.65 -3.72
CA ASP A 507 0.00 -6.54 -3.09
C ASP A 507 0.83 -5.92 -1.95
N GLY A 508 2.12 -5.74 -2.20
CA GLY A 508 3.09 -5.18 -1.26
C GLY A 508 3.63 -6.17 -0.23
N ALA A 509 2.90 -7.22 0.13
CA ALA A 509 3.38 -8.17 1.12
C ALA A 509 4.47 -9.10 0.56
N LYS A 510 5.52 -9.34 1.36
CA LYS A 510 6.65 -10.22 1.01
C LYS A 510 6.22 -11.68 1.15
N ARG A 511 6.11 -12.38 0.03
CA ARG A 511 5.56 -13.74 -0.10
C ARG A 511 6.60 -14.83 -0.33
N ALA A 512 7.76 -14.49 -0.88
CA ALA A 512 8.92 -15.38 -0.94
C ALA A 512 10.20 -14.56 -0.81
N VAL A 513 11.22 -15.14 -0.17
CA VAL A 513 12.52 -14.50 0.06
C VAL A 513 13.64 -15.43 -0.37
N GLY A 514 14.52 -14.95 -1.23
CA GLY A 514 15.71 -15.68 -1.66
C GLY A 514 15.43 -16.97 -2.43
N PHE A 515 14.29 -17.08 -3.13
CA PHE A 515 14.00 -18.23 -3.99
C PHE A 515 15.03 -18.29 -5.13
N ARG A 516 15.54 -19.48 -5.45
CA ARG A 516 16.57 -19.64 -6.49
C ARG A 516 15.97 -19.51 -7.88
N PHE A 517 16.74 -19.01 -8.84
CA PHE A 517 16.33 -19.09 -10.24
C PHE A 517 16.28 -20.53 -10.72
N ILE A 518 15.35 -20.82 -11.64
CA ILE A 518 15.24 -22.11 -12.33
C ILE A 518 16.50 -22.36 -13.17
N ASN A 519 16.91 -21.37 -13.96
CA ASN A 519 18.17 -21.40 -14.71
C ASN A 519 19.02 -20.19 -14.33
N LYS A 520 20.31 -20.43 -14.09
CA LYS A 520 21.27 -19.34 -13.90
C LYS A 520 21.40 -18.52 -15.19
N THR A 521 21.35 -17.21 -15.05
CA THR A 521 21.53 -16.28 -16.17
C THR A 521 22.31 -15.04 -15.72
N ASN A 522 22.84 -14.30 -16.70
CA ASN A 522 23.58 -13.04 -16.49
C ASN A 522 22.75 -11.80 -16.83
N ASN A 523 21.50 -11.97 -17.29
CA ASN A 523 20.58 -10.86 -17.57
C ASN A 523 19.12 -11.32 -17.52
N LEU A 524 18.19 -10.39 -17.36
CA LEU A 524 16.76 -10.59 -17.58
C LEU A 524 16.29 -9.60 -18.65
N GLY A 525 15.47 -10.04 -19.61
CA GLY A 525 15.09 -9.24 -20.77
C GLY A 525 13.73 -9.58 -21.38
N GLN A 526 12.98 -10.49 -20.76
CA GLN A 526 11.66 -10.87 -21.25
C GLN A 526 10.70 -11.22 -20.11
N LEU A 527 9.45 -10.78 -20.25
CA LEU A 527 8.32 -11.22 -19.44
C LEU A 527 7.39 -12.06 -20.29
N ALA A 528 6.64 -12.96 -19.65
CA ALA A 528 5.58 -13.67 -20.32
C ALA A 528 4.35 -13.92 -19.44
N PHE A 529 3.22 -14.01 -20.12
CA PHE A 529 1.91 -14.28 -19.54
C PHE A 529 1.21 -15.40 -20.32
N THR A 530 0.47 -16.26 -19.63
CA THR A 530 -0.38 -17.28 -20.28
C THR A 530 -1.85 -17.00 -20.04
N CYS A 531 -2.70 -17.52 -20.92
CA CYS A 531 -4.13 -17.56 -20.76
C CYS A 531 -4.66 -18.84 -21.37
N GLU A 532 -5.50 -19.60 -20.66
CA GLU A 532 -6.13 -20.80 -21.23
C GLU A 532 -7.24 -20.45 -22.26
N LYS A 533 -7.75 -21.46 -22.99
CA LYS A 533 -8.67 -21.28 -24.13
C LYS A 533 -9.92 -20.49 -23.81
N SER A 534 -10.56 -20.82 -22.68
CA SER A 534 -11.79 -20.21 -22.20
C SER A 534 -11.57 -18.98 -21.31
N SER A 535 -10.32 -18.70 -20.94
CA SER A 535 -9.99 -17.67 -19.97
C SER A 535 -9.71 -16.32 -20.62
N LYS A 536 -9.49 -15.33 -19.76
CA LYS A 536 -9.07 -13.98 -20.11
C LYS A 536 -8.16 -13.45 -19.01
N VAL A 537 -7.04 -12.85 -19.42
CA VAL A 537 -6.11 -12.17 -18.52
C VAL A 537 -6.03 -10.69 -18.91
N TYR A 538 -6.10 -9.82 -17.92
CA TYR A 538 -5.88 -8.39 -18.06
C TYR A 538 -4.54 -8.02 -17.44
N ILE A 539 -3.78 -7.17 -18.14
CA ILE A 539 -2.55 -6.57 -17.66
C ILE A 539 -2.74 -5.07 -17.79
N ASN A 540 -2.77 -4.37 -16.67
CA ASN A 540 -3.01 -2.92 -16.63
C ASN A 540 -1.71 -2.12 -16.47
N ARG A 541 -0.62 -2.78 -16.07
CA ARG A 541 0.66 -2.12 -15.86
C ARG A 541 1.83 -3.10 -15.92
N ILE A 542 2.94 -2.67 -16.54
CA ILE A 542 4.26 -3.29 -16.42
C ILE A 542 5.27 -2.19 -16.06
N ARG A 543 5.91 -2.33 -14.89
CA ARG A 543 7.02 -1.48 -14.45
C ARG A 543 8.27 -2.33 -14.30
N ILE A 544 9.35 -1.95 -14.97
CA ILE A 544 10.66 -2.58 -14.84
C ILE A 544 11.64 -1.47 -14.53
N TYR A 545 12.34 -1.58 -13.42
CA TYR A 545 13.29 -0.58 -12.96
C TYR A 545 14.45 -1.28 -12.28
N ASP A 546 15.63 -0.66 -12.36
CA ASP A 546 16.73 -1.07 -11.50
C ASP A 546 16.24 -0.94 -10.06
N CYS A 547 16.42 -2.00 -9.27
CA CYS A 547 16.04 -1.93 -7.89
C CYS A 547 17.05 -0.98 -7.28
N ALA A 548 16.65 0.28 -7.03
CA ALA A 548 17.54 1.33 -6.57
C ALA A 548 18.44 0.75 -5.46
N ASP A 549 19.69 0.49 -5.83
CA ASP A 549 20.71 0.11 -4.89
C ASP A 549 21.18 1.45 -4.31
N PHE A 550 20.33 1.98 -3.43
CA PHE A 550 20.48 3.32 -2.89
C PHE A 550 21.80 3.49 -2.11
N SER A 551 22.42 2.38 -1.71
CA SER A 551 23.77 2.33 -1.15
C SER A 551 24.86 2.84 -2.11
N ARG A 552 24.57 2.97 -3.42
CA ARG A 552 25.57 3.29 -4.45
C ARG A 552 25.45 4.68 -5.09
N GLY A 553 24.56 5.56 -4.61
CA GLY A 553 24.56 6.96 -5.08
C GLY A 553 23.35 7.85 -4.75
N VAL A 554 22.25 7.29 -4.21
CA VAL A 554 21.08 8.11 -3.82
C VAL A 554 21.34 8.87 -2.53
N LEU A 555 22.30 8.43 -1.71
CA LEU A 555 22.68 9.18 -0.52
C LEU A 555 22.99 10.62 -0.94
N PRO A 556 22.32 11.62 -0.34
CA PRO A 556 22.71 13.01 -0.45
C PRO A 556 24.23 13.16 -0.42
N ASN A 557 24.80 14.08 -1.20
CA ASN A 557 26.17 14.57 -0.96
C ASN A 557 26.32 15.24 0.43
N ALA A 558 25.25 15.28 1.22
CA ALA A 558 25.27 15.65 2.63
C ALA A 558 25.93 14.58 3.50
N LYS A 559 26.16 14.92 4.77
CA LYS A 559 26.86 14.04 5.72
C LYS A 559 26.06 12.76 5.97
N VAL A 560 26.73 11.61 5.81
CA VAL A 560 26.18 10.29 6.14
C VAL A 560 26.56 9.91 7.57
N PHE A 561 25.56 9.52 8.35
CA PHE A 561 25.66 9.03 9.71
C PHE A 561 25.37 7.52 9.69
N ASP A 562 26.38 6.74 9.29
CA ASP A 562 26.32 5.29 9.22
C ASP A 562 26.30 4.67 10.62
N VAL A 563 25.18 4.03 10.98
CA VAL A 563 24.98 3.46 12.31
C VAL A 563 25.95 2.34 12.66
N LYS A 564 26.53 1.62 11.68
CA LYS A 564 27.47 0.52 11.93
C LYS A 564 28.90 1.01 12.12
N SER A 565 29.20 2.22 11.65
CA SER A 565 30.51 2.86 11.77
C SER A 565 30.68 3.62 13.09
N ALA A 566 31.92 3.91 13.47
CA ALA A 566 32.22 4.77 14.61
C ALA A 566 31.66 6.19 14.34
N PRO A 567 31.06 6.85 15.34
CA PRO A 567 31.04 6.50 16.77
C PRO A 567 29.86 5.60 17.22
N TYR A 568 28.93 5.23 16.33
CA TYR A 568 27.67 4.56 16.71
C TYR A 568 27.82 3.07 16.94
N ASN A 569 28.57 2.37 16.07
CA ASN A 569 28.91 0.95 16.21
C ASN A 569 27.70 0.03 16.52
N ALA A 570 26.58 0.23 15.83
CA ALA A 570 25.41 -0.64 15.91
C ALA A 570 25.70 -2.00 15.24
N LYS A 571 25.24 -3.09 15.85
CA LYS A 571 25.59 -4.45 15.36
C LYS A 571 24.71 -4.94 14.22
N GLY A 572 23.40 -4.69 14.30
CA GLY A 572 22.43 -5.24 13.35
C GLY A 572 22.23 -6.77 13.47
N ASP A 573 22.36 -7.34 14.67
CA ASP A 573 22.28 -8.79 14.92
C ASP A 573 20.86 -9.31 15.25
N GLY A 574 19.88 -8.41 15.30
CA GLY A 574 18.48 -8.69 15.64
C GLY A 574 18.22 -9.03 17.10
N LYS A 575 19.22 -8.87 17.98
CA LYS A 575 19.16 -9.31 19.40
C LYS A 575 19.62 -8.24 20.38
N THR A 576 20.69 -7.52 20.04
CA THR A 576 21.20 -6.42 20.85
C THR A 576 20.23 -5.25 20.76
N LEU A 577 19.84 -4.65 21.90
CA LEU A 577 19.02 -3.44 21.91
C LEU A 577 19.88 -2.23 21.49
N GLU A 578 19.70 -1.76 20.26
CA GLU A 578 20.55 -0.75 19.62
C GLU A 578 20.00 0.70 19.74
N THR A 579 18.92 0.90 20.50
CA THR A 579 18.19 2.19 20.62
C THR A 579 19.10 3.38 20.86
N ALA A 580 20.00 3.32 21.85
CA ALA A 580 20.86 4.44 22.19
C ALA A 580 21.83 4.84 21.06
N LYS A 581 22.30 3.86 20.28
CA LYS A 581 23.27 4.11 19.20
C LYS A 581 22.61 4.69 17.97
N ILE A 582 21.45 4.14 17.59
CA ILE A 582 20.66 4.66 16.47
C ILE A 582 20.13 6.06 16.82
N GLN A 583 19.62 6.25 18.04
CA GLN A 583 19.17 7.57 18.49
C GLN A 583 20.32 8.60 18.46
N LYS A 584 21.54 8.20 18.86
CA LYS A 584 22.69 9.09 18.76
C LYS A 584 22.98 9.51 17.31
N ALA A 585 22.86 8.60 16.35
CA ALA A 585 23.03 8.94 14.93
C ALA A 585 21.96 9.93 14.45
N ILE A 586 20.70 9.74 14.88
CA ILE A 586 19.59 10.65 14.60
C ILE A 586 19.83 12.04 15.23
N ASP A 587 20.24 12.08 16.49
CA ASP A 587 20.51 13.34 17.19
C ASP A 587 21.69 14.10 16.57
N ASP A 588 22.73 13.40 16.14
CA ASP A 588 23.89 14.01 15.46
C ASP A 588 23.54 14.48 14.02
N ALA A 589 22.51 13.91 13.39
CA ALA A 589 22.04 14.29 12.05
C ALA A 589 21.09 15.50 12.03
N ALA A 590 20.49 15.86 13.17
CA ALA A 590 19.54 16.95 13.30
C ALA A 590 20.07 18.28 12.73
N TYR A 591 19.24 18.98 11.96
CA TYR A 591 19.54 20.28 11.34
C TYR A 591 20.69 20.26 10.31
N THR A 592 21.20 19.09 9.91
CA THR A 592 22.35 19.01 8.99
C THR A 592 21.96 18.76 7.53
N GLY A 593 20.70 18.40 7.27
CA GLY A 593 20.26 17.86 5.98
C GLY A 593 20.85 16.47 5.69
N GLY A 594 21.54 15.86 6.66
CA GLY A 594 22.27 14.61 6.52
C GLY A 594 21.40 13.36 6.66
N THR A 595 22.03 12.23 6.40
CA THR A 595 21.35 10.93 6.28
C THR A 595 21.81 9.96 7.35
N VAL A 596 20.89 9.49 8.19
CA VAL A 596 21.11 8.33 9.06
C VAL A 596 20.97 7.07 8.22
N TYR A 597 22.06 6.32 8.07
CA TYR A 597 22.12 5.17 7.17
C TYR A 597 22.10 3.86 7.96
N ILE A 598 21.06 3.05 7.76
CA ILE A 598 20.83 1.76 8.40
C ILE A 598 20.85 0.67 7.33
N HIS A 599 21.83 -0.24 7.38
CA HIS A 599 22.06 -1.25 6.35
C HIS A 599 22.59 -2.57 6.92
N ASP A 600 22.51 -3.64 6.13
CA ASP A 600 23.11 -4.96 6.40
C ASP A 600 22.84 -5.51 7.81
N GLY A 601 21.57 -5.81 8.11
CA GLY A 601 21.21 -6.50 9.35
C GLY A 601 19.84 -6.18 9.91
N THR A 602 19.54 -6.75 11.07
CA THR A 602 18.30 -6.51 11.79
C THR A 602 18.62 -5.70 13.06
N PHE A 603 17.98 -4.56 13.23
CA PHE A 603 18.26 -3.60 14.30
C PHE A 603 17.13 -3.63 15.32
N PHE A 604 17.33 -4.39 16.41
CA PHE A 604 16.36 -4.49 17.51
C PHE A 604 16.40 -3.22 18.37
N THR A 605 15.27 -2.52 18.51
CA THR A 605 15.24 -1.18 19.10
C THR A 605 13.91 -0.84 19.80
N GLY A 606 13.96 0.17 20.67
CA GLY A 606 12.79 0.87 21.21
C GLY A 606 12.33 1.99 20.30
N GLY A 607 11.58 2.94 20.84
CA GLY A 607 11.16 4.13 20.10
C GLY A 607 12.36 5.03 19.75
N LEU A 608 12.44 5.42 18.48
CA LEU A 608 13.41 6.38 17.95
C LEU A 608 12.73 7.73 17.72
N ILE A 609 13.29 8.79 18.28
CA ILE A 609 12.78 10.16 18.17
C ILE A 609 13.49 10.85 17.01
N LEU A 610 12.77 11.06 15.91
CA LEU A 610 13.22 11.78 14.73
C LEU A 610 13.48 13.26 15.02
N ARG A 611 14.35 13.87 14.20
CA ARG A 611 14.77 15.27 14.34
C ARG A 611 14.54 16.05 13.03
N PRO A 612 14.50 17.39 13.06
CA PRO A 612 14.36 18.21 11.85
C PRO A 612 15.56 18.08 10.91
N ASP A 613 15.32 18.37 9.63
CA ASP A 613 16.29 18.42 8.52
C ASP A 613 17.22 17.20 8.48
N MET A 614 16.63 16.00 8.38
CA MET A 614 17.37 14.76 8.21
C MET A 614 16.63 13.73 7.35
N THR A 615 17.38 12.78 6.82
CA THR A 615 16.84 11.59 6.14
C THR A 615 17.15 10.34 6.97
N LEU A 616 16.14 9.56 7.32
CA LEU A 616 16.31 8.20 7.82
C LEU A 616 16.29 7.25 6.63
N PHE A 617 17.45 6.70 6.30
CA PHE A 617 17.65 5.81 5.18
C PHE A 617 17.79 4.36 5.66
N VAL A 618 16.73 3.57 5.50
CA VAL A 618 16.72 2.13 5.81
C VAL A 618 16.92 1.36 4.52
N ASP A 619 18.13 0.86 4.32
CA ASP A 619 18.48 0.10 3.13
C ASP A 619 17.68 -1.20 3.02
N ARG A 620 17.43 -1.67 1.80
CA ARG A 620 16.75 -2.95 1.51
C ARG A 620 17.32 -4.18 2.22
N SER A 621 18.60 -4.14 2.60
CA SER A 621 19.28 -5.19 3.37
C SER A 621 19.01 -5.11 4.87
N ALA A 622 18.36 -4.04 5.34
CA ALA A 622 18.09 -3.78 6.73
C ALA A 622 16.63 -3.96 7.14
N THR A 623 16.45 -4.33 8.40
CA THR A 623 15.17 -4.30 9.10
C THR A 623 15.34 -3.58 10.42
N ILE A 624 14.55 -2.55 10.70
CA ILE A 624 14.38 -2.03 12.06
C ILE A 624 13.25 -2.83 12.70
N ILE A 625 13.49 -3.45 13.86
CA ILE A 625 12.48 -4.26 14.55
C ILE A 625 12.24 -3.73 15.97
N GLY A 626 10.98 -3.46 16.29
CA GLY A 626 10.54 -2.99 17.60
C GLY A 626 10.68 -4.04 18.69
N THR A 627 11.08 -3.60 19.89
CA THR A 627 10.96 -4.38 21.12
C THR A 627 9.52 -4.47 21.59
N GLN A 628 9.16 -5.58 22.25
CA GLN A 628 7.86 -5.73 22.92
C GLN A 628 7.86 -5.14 24.34
N ASP A 629 9.01 -4.63 24.82
CA ASP A 629 9.09 -3.89 26.08
C ASP A 629 8.59 -2.45 25.88
N HIS A 630 7.38 -2.17 26.36
CA HIS A 630 6.71 -0.88 26.19
C HIS A 630 7.42 0.28 26.90
N SER A 631 8.24 -0.01 27.91
CA SER A 631 9.05 1.00 28.59
C SER A 631 10.12 1.62 27.68
N GLN A 632 10.47 0.95 26.59
CA GLN A 632 11.43 1.43 25.58
C GLN A 632 10.82 2.43 24.60
N TYR A 633 9.52 2.71 24.70
CA TYR A 633 8.84 3.73 23.94
C TYR A 633 8.47 4.87 24.90
N LYS A 634 8.53 6.12 24.44
CA LYS A 634 8.10 7.25 25.26
C LYS A 634 6.61 7.49 25.02
N LEU A 635 5.82 7.55 26.09
CA LEU A 635 4.43 8.01 26.01
C LEU A 635 4.38 9.54 25.85
N VAL A 636 3.71 10.03 24.82
CA VAL A 636 3.63 11.46 24.47
C VAL A 636 2.19 11.87 24.18
N SER A 637 1.78 13.07 24.59
CA SER A 637 0.41 13.58 24.40
C SER A 637 0.41 14.90 23.63
N PRO A 638 0.66 14.90 22.32
CA PRO A 638 0.87 16.14 21.59
C PRO A 638 -0.46 16.89 21.40
N GLY A 639 -0.41 18.19 21.71
CA GLY A 639 -1.51 19.16 21.55
C GLY A 639 -2.88 18.74 22.12
N ILE A 640 -3.96 19.05 21.39
CA ILE A 640 -5.36 18.92 21.87
C ILE A 640 -6.13 17.78 21.20
N SER A 641 -5.54 17.13 20.20
CA SER A 641 -6.16 16.05 19.42
C SER A 641 -6.77 14.98 20.31
N LEU A 642 -8.02 14.58 20.02
CA LEU A 642 -8.69 13.51 20.74
C LEU A 642 -7.98 12.15 20.55
N CYS A 643 -7.54 11.86 19.32
CA CYS A 643 -6.79 10.65 19.01
C CYS A 643 -5.45 10.65 19.77
N ALA A 644 -4.75 11.79 19.83
CA ALA A 644 -3.51 11.92 20.60
C ALA A 644 -3.69 11.68 22.10
N VAL A 645 -4.85 11.98 22.68
CA VAL A 645 -5.09 11.82 24.12
C VAL A 645 -5.64 10.43 24.47
N ARG A 646 -6.49 9.86 23.62
CA ARG A 646 -7.21 8.61 23.90
C ARG A 646 -6.59 7.36 23.28
N GLN A 647 -5.87 7.48 22.17
CA GLN A 647 -5.49 6.31 21.35
C GLN A 647 -3.97 6.24 21.12
N LEU A 648 -3.43 7.30 20.53
CA LEU A 648 -2.04 7.37 20.09
C LEU A 648 -1.11 7.77 21.22
N GLY A 649 0.19 7.59 21.07
CA GLY A 649 1.13 8.17 22.04
C GLY A 649 2.51 7.58 22.05
N ARG A 650 2.79 6.61 21.18
CA ARG A 650 4.06 5.89 21.13
C ARG A 650 4.29 5.51 19.67
N GLY A 651 5.52 5.58 19.21
CA GLY A 651 5.88 5.13 17.87
C GLY A 651 7.25 4.45 17.88
N LEU A 652 7.43 3.45 17.03
CA LEU A 652 8.76 2.92 16.70
C LEU A 652 9.62 4.05 16.12
N LEU A 653 9.05 4.83 15.21
CA LEU A 653 9.57 6.11 14.77
C LEU A 653 8.59 7.20 15.22
N TYR A 654 9.07 8.12 16.07
CA TYR A 654 8.28 9.22 16.60
C TYR A 654 8.85 10.59 16.22
N GLY A 655 8.01 11.53 15.79
CA GLY A 655 8.39 12.93 15.56
C GLY A 655 7.34 13.90 16.10
N GLU A 656 7.76 15.04 16.65
CA GLU A 656 6.88 16.09 17.15
C GLU A 656 7.49 17.46 16.88
N ASN A 657 6.71 18.40 16.33
CA ASN A 657 7.16 19.77 16.04
C ASN A 657 8.46 19.80 15.22
N ILE A 658 8.57 18.93 14.21
CA ILE A 658 9.73 18.86 13.31
C ILE A 658 9.34 19.27 11.89
N SER A 659 10.33 19.64 11.10
CA SER A 659 10.16 19.91 9.68
C SER A 659 11.23 19.23 8.84
N ASN A 660 10.93 18.97 7.57
CA ASN A 660 11.87 18.47 6.57
C ASN A 660 12.49 17.13 6.97
N ILE A 661 11.62 16.12 7.09
CA ILE A 661 11.97 14.75 7.46
C ILE A 661 11.67 13.81 6.31
N ARG A 662 12.63 12.95 5.97
CA ARG A 662 12.45 11.89 4.96
C ARG A 662 12.71 10.52 5.57
N ILE A 663 11.82 9.56 5.37
CA ILE A 663 11.99 8.15 5.71
C ILE A 663 11.96 7.36 4.41
N THR A 664 13.04 6.68 4.06
CA THR A 664 13.18 6.01 2.75
C THR A 664 14.18 4.84 2.77
N GLY A 665 14.27 4.09 1.67
CA GLY A 665 15.47 3.33 1.33
C GLY A 665 15.31 1.85 0.93
N GLY A 666 14.09 1.35 0.88
CA GLY A 666 13.74 0.00 0.43
C GLY A 666 13.76 -1.06 1.53
N GLY A 667 14.19 -0.70 2.74
CA GLY A 667 14.24 -1.58 3.91
C GLY A 667 12.90 -1.77 4.60
N THR A 668 12.92 -2.57 5.67
CA THR A 668 11.71 -2.94 6.41
C THR A 668 11.64 -2.28 7.80
N LEU A 669 10.48 -1.73 8.14
CA LEU A 669 10.09 -1.35 9.50
C LEU A 669 9.14 -2.42 10.06
N ASP A 670 9.61 -3.17 11.05
CA ASP A 670 8.87 -4.26 11.68
C ASP A 670 8.42 -3.82 13.08
N GLY A 671 7.10 -3.64 13.26
CA GLY A 671 6.54 -3.25 14.55
C GLY A 671 6.62 -4.35 15.61
N ASN A 672 6.95 -5.59 15.23
CA ASN A 672 6.97 -6.77 16.11
C ASN A 672 5.66 -6.95 16.91
N GLY A 673 4.55 -6.55 16.29
CA GLY A 673 3.23 -6.49 16.90
C GLY A 673 2.52 -7.84 16.93
N THR A 674 2.83 -8.68 17.91
CA THR A 674 2.16 -9.98 18.09
C THR A 674 1.01 -9.92 19.10
N TYR A 675 0.39 -8.74 19.28
CA TYR A 675 -0.69 -8.49 20.25
C TYR A 675 -2.00 -9.15 19.81
N ARG A 676 -2.77 -9.66 20.79
CA ARG A 676 -4.12 -10.25 20.59
C ARG A 676 -5.19 -9.17 20.48
N TYR A 677 -6.39 -9.56 20.05
CA TYR A 677 -7.56 -8.68 20.04
C TYR A 677 -7.78 -8.03 21.42
N LYS A 678 -7.98 -6.71 21.43
CA LYS A 678 -8.09 -5.83 22.61
C LYS A 678 -6.93 -5.81 23.61
N MET A 679 -5.83 -6.50 23.31
CA MET A 679 -4.66 -6.49 24.18
C MET A 679 -4.03 -5.10 24.18
N ASN A 680 -4.05 -4.44 25.33
CA ASN A 680 -3.51 -3.11 25.54
C ASN A 680 -4.13 -2.02 24.64
N ASP A 681 -5.41 -2.19 24.31
CA ASP A 681 -6.21 -1.15 23.67
C ASP A 681 -6.55 -0.08 24.70
N PRO A 682 -6.33 1.21 24.40
CA PRO A 682 -6.72 2.26 25.32
C PRO A 682 -8.25 2.43 25.29
N LEU A 683 -8.91 2.10 26.40
CA LEU A 683 -10.38 2.10 26.50
C LEU A 683 -10.97 3.49 26.77
N GLN A 684 -10.28 4.32 27.56
CA GLN A 684 -10.73 5.67 27.95
C GLN A 684 -9.56 6.65 28.08
N ASP A 685 -8.48 6.23 28.75
CA ASP A 685 -7.18 6.91 28.83
C ASP A 685 -6.06 5.94 28.40
N ARG A 686 -4.88 6.48 28.09
CA ARG A 686 -3.72 5.67 27.66
C ARG A 686 -2.99 5.11 28.86
N GLU A 687 -2.89 3.79 28.89
CA GLU A 687 -2.16 3.06 29.92
C GLU A 687 -0.65 3.01 29.63
N ALA A 688 0.13 2.64 30.66
CA ALA A 688 1.58 2.51 30.55
C ALA A 688 1.99 1.51 29.45
N ASP A 689 1.12 0.56 29.13
CA ASP A 689 1.31 -0.52 28.17
C ASP A 689 0.57 -0.29 26.83
N ALA A 690 0.18 0.94 26.50
CA ALA A 690 -0.41 1.25 25.20
C ALA A 690 0.53 0.84 24.04
N ARG A 691 -0.05 0.24 22.98
CA ARG A 691 0.69 -0.29 21.82
C ARG A 691 1.30 0.85 20.98
N PRO A 692 2.56 0.72 20.49
CA PRO A 692 3.19 1.72 19.64
C PRO A 692 2.72 1.63 18.18
N ASP A 693 2.66 2.78 17.51
CA ASP A 693 2.55 2.86 16.05
C ASP A 693 3.89 2.53 15.39
N ILE A 694 3.94 2.26 14.07
CA ILE A 694 5.23 2.17 13.37
C ILE A 694 5.80 3.57 13.11
N VAL A 695 5.05 4.43 12.41
CA VAL A 695 5.42 5.83 12.16
C VAL A 695 4.38 6.74 12.78
N TYR A 696 4.78 7.54 13.75
CA TYR A 696 3.91 8.55 14.38
C TYR A 696 4.59 9.93 14.34
N ILE A 697 4.12 10.81 13.46
CA ILE A 697 4.68 12.16 13.29
C ILE A 697 3.57 13.17 13.58
N SER A 698 3.82 14.09 14.50
CA SER A 698 2.78 14.98 15.02
C SER A 698 3.20 16.46 14.94
N TYR A 699 2.25 17.36 14.67
CA TYR A 699 2.46 18.82 14.61
C TYR A 699 3.67 19.24 13.76
N SER A 700 3.86 18.58 12.62
CA SER A 700 5.07 18.67 11.81
C SER A 700 4.76 19.07 10.37
N ASN A 701 5.77 19.51 9.61
CA ASN A 701 5.60 19.91 8.21
C ASN A 701 6.71 19.36 7.31
N ASP A 702 6.48 19.32 6.00
CA ASP A 702 7.45 18.87 4.99
C ASP A 702 7.93 17.43 5.28
N ILE A 703 6.97 16.50 5.23
CA ILE A 703 7.16 15.09 5.60
C ILE A 703 7.14 14.23 4.33
N VAL A 704 8.18 13.40 4.15
CA VAL A 704 8.23 12.39 3.09
C VAL A 704 8.43 11.01 3.69
N VAL A 705 7.48 10.10 3.46
CA VAL A 705 7.60 8.67 3.78
C VAL A 705 7.46 7.89 2.49
N GLU A 706 8.54 7.26 2.04
CA GLU A 706 8.55 6.63 0.72
C GLU A 706 9.41 5.38 0.65
N ASN A 707 9.12 4.48 -0.29
CA ASN A 707 9.98 3.34 -0.60
C ASN A 707 10.37 2.51 0.63
N VAL A 708 9.45 2.23 1.57
CA VAL A 708 9.72 1.36 2.72
C VAL A 708 8.65 0.30 2.85
N ASP A 709 9.08 -0.90 3.26
CA ASP A 709 8.20 -1.98 3.66
C ASP A 709 7.87 -1.81 5.14
N MET A 710 6.62 -2.02 5.53
CA MET A 710 6.21 -2.08 6.94
C MET A 710 5.42 -3.35 7.19
N LYS A 711 5.64 -3.98 8.33
CA LYS A 711 4.91 -5.20 8.68
C LYS A 711 4.69 -5.32 10.18
N SER A 712 3.73 -6.15 10.55
CA SER A 712 3.46 -6.52 11.94
C SER A 712 3.32 -5.29 12.84
N SER A 713 2.56 -4.26 12.40
CA SER A 713 2.29 -3.11 13.26
C SER A 713 1.71 -3.56 14.60
N ALA A 714 2.07 -2.87 15.67
CA ALA A 714 1.54 -3.12 17.00
C ALA A 714 0.20 -2.40 17.21
N PHE A 715 0.03 -1.20 16.66
CA PHE A 715 -1.22 -0.42 16.61
C PHE A 715 -1.40 0.16 15.19
N TRP A 716 -1.65 1.46 15.02
CA TRP A 716 -1.74 2.07 13.70
C TRP A 716 -0.38 2.09 13.00
N THR A 717 -0.36 2.01 11.68
CA THR A 717 0.89 1.80 10.95
C THR A 717 1.57 3.12 10.60
N VAL A 718 0.89 4.01 9.87
CA VAL A 718 1.44 5.32 9.45
C VAL A 718 0.50 6.45 9.86
N VAL A 719 0.92 7.23 10.85
CA VAL A 719 0.10 8.26 11.50
C VAL A 719 0.80 9.62 11.46
N PRO A 720 0.58 10.43 10.41
CA PRO A 720 0.74 11.86 10.53
C PRO A 720 -0.46 12.47 11.29
N LEU A 721 -0.17 13.31 12.28
CA LEU A 721 -1.16 13.96 13.13
C LEU A 721 -0.97 15.47 13.13
N SER A 722 -2.04 16.25 12.88
CA SER A 722 -2.02 17.73 12.90
C SER A 722 -0.86 18.31 12.09
N SER A 723 -0.59 17.74 10.90
CA SER A 723 0.64 17.95 10.13
C SER A 723 0.36 18.32 8.68
N GLY A 724 1.24 19.12 8.06
CA GLY A 724 1.06 19.68 6.72
C GLY A 724 2.20 19.35 5.75
N ASN A 725 1.99 19.57 4.44
CA ASN A 725 3.00 19.38 3.39
C ASN A 725 3.56 17.94 3.37
N ILE A 726 2.72 16.97 3.01
CA ILE A 726 3.04 15.55 3.21
C ILE A 726 3.04 14.78 1.89
N THR A 727 4.08 13.97 1.67
CA THR A 727 4.11 12.95 0.62
C THR A 727 4.28 11.57 1.23
N ILE A 728 3.34 10.67 0.95
CA ILE A 728 3.44 9.25 1.27
C ILE A 728 3.37 8.47 -0.03
N ARG A 729 4.38 7.67 -0.37
CA ARG A 729 4.34 6.92 -1.63
C ARG A 729 5.15 5.63 -1.64
N ASN A 730 4.84 4.73 -2.56
CA ASN A 730 5.63 3.49 -2.74
C ASN A 730 5.80 2.69 -1.45
N LEU A 731 4.74 2.66 -0.62
CA LEU A 731 4.74 1.91 0.64
C LEU A 731 4.13 0.53 0.43
N ASN A 732 4.68 -0.44 1.14
CA ASN A 732 4.14 -1.79 1.22
C ASN A 732 3.82 -2.11 2.67
N LEU A 733 2.54 -2.21 3.03
CA LEU A 733 2.11 -2.51 4.40
C LEU A 733 1.55 -3.93 4.47
N ASP A 734 2.22 -4.80 5.23
CA ASP A 734 1.80 -6.17 5.53
C ASP A 734 1.39 -6.27 7.02
N CYS A 735 0.26 -5.66 7.35
CA CYS A 735 -0.22 -5.46 8.72
C CYS A 735 -1.63 -6.01 8.95
N MET A 736 -2.07 -6.98 8.13
CA MET A 736 -3.46 -7.44 8.07
C MET A 736 -3.88 -8.40 9.19
N ASN A 737 -3.78 -7.89 10.41
CA ASN A 737 -3.98 -8.63 11.64
C ASN A 737 -4.71 -7.74 12.64
N THR A 738 -5.67 -8.25 13.38
CA THR A 738 -6.35 -7.44 14.40
C THR A 738 -5.52 -7.35 15.69
N PRO A 739 -5.88 -6.42 16.60
CA PRO A 739 -6.83 -5.31 16.46
C PRO A 739 -6.15 -3.99 16.05
N ASN A 740 -6.89 -3.05 15.46
CA ASN A 740 -6.49 -1.65 15.23
C ASN A 740 -5.13 -1.49 14.53
N ARG A 741 -4.94 -2.22 13.44
CA ARG A 741 -3.79 -2.06 12.56
C ARG A 741 -4.23 -1.40 11.28
N ASP A 742 -4.73 -0.19 11.46
CA ASP A 742 -5.04 0.73 10.38
C ASP A 742 -3.77 0.91 9.51
N GLY A 743 -3.97 1.07 8.20
CA GLY A 743 -2.88 1.20 7.24
C GLY A 743 -2.25 2.60 7.30
N ILE A 744 -2.92 3.58 6.72
CA ILE A 744 -2.48 4.98 6.75
C ILE A 744 -3.59 5.82 7.37
N ASP A 745 -3.25 6.57 8.41
CA ASP A 745 -4.17 7.38 9.20
C ASP A 745 -3.78 8.86 9.17
N PRO A 746 -4.17 9.63 8.14
CA PRO A 746 -4.07 11.08 8.20
C PRO A 746 -5.07 11.61 9.22
N VAL A 747 -4.54 12.06 10.36
CA VAL A 747 -5.30 12.65 11.45
C VAL A 747 -5.07 14.16 11.42
N ASP A 748 -6.08 14.95 11.08
CA ASP A 748 -5.95 16.42 11.06
C ASP A 748 -4.84 16.94 10.12
N CYS A 749 -4.67 16.30 8.96
CA CYS A 749 -3.59 16.61 8.01
C CYS A 749 -4.01 17.47 6.81
N HIS A 750 -3.12 18.30 6.29
CA HIS A 750 -3.42 19.11 5.11
C HIS A 750 -2.28 19.19 4.10
N ASP A 751 -2.64 19.56 2.87
CA ASP A 751 -1.70 19.69 1.73
C ASP A 751 -0.86 18.41 1.58
N MET A 752 -1.55 17.32 1.22
CA MET A 752 -1.02 15.97 1.27
C MET A 752 -1.28 15.21 -0.04
N THR A 753 -0.27 14.46 -0.49
CA THR A 753 -0.42 13.47 -1.56
C THR A 753 -0.03 12.08 -1.07
N ILE A 754 -0.89 11.08 -1.30
CA ILE A 754 -0.63 9.67 -1.00
C ILE A 754 -0.74 8.87 -2.30
N TYR A 755 0.28 8.14 -2.73
CA TYR A 755 0.13 7.37 -3.97
C TYR A 755 1.03 6.15 -4.15
N ASN A 756 0.60 5.21 -4.98
CA ASN A 756 1.34 3.99 -5.29
C ASN A 756 1.67 3.18 -4.03
N CYS A 757 0.71 3.07 -3.09
CA CYS A 757 0.86 2.28 -1.88
C CYS A 757 0.01 1.02 -1.94
N ASN A 758 0.60 -0.08 -1.46
CA ASN A 758 -0.07 -1.34 -1.25
C ASN A 758 -0.34 -1.51 0.25
N ILE A 759 -1.61 -1.64 0.63
CA ILE A 759 -2.06 -1.67 2.01
C ILE A 759 -2.77 -2.99 2.27
N MET A 760 -2.24 -3.77 3.22
CA MET A 760 -2.93 -4.87 3.86
C MET A 760 -3.09 -4.51 5.35
N ALA A 761 -4.28 -4.01 5.71
CA ALA A 761 -4.57 -3.46 7.03
C ALA A 761 -5.42 -4.42 7.88
N GLY A 762 -5.07 -4.54 9.16
CA GLY A 762 -5.82 -5.34 10.11
C GLY A 762 -7.06 -4.65 10.64
N ASP A 763 -7.20 -3.37 10.35
CA ASP A 763 -8.38 -2.55 10.57
C ASP A 763 -8.57 -1.70 9.30
N ASP A 764 -8.92 -0.43 9.38
CA ASP A 764 -9.19 0.42 8.21
C ASP A 764 -7.94 0.63 7.31
N GLY A 765 -8.10 0.55 5.98
CA GLY A 765 -6.98 0.63 5.02
C GLY A 765 -6.37 2.03 4.92
N LEU A 766 -7.14 2.99 4.39
CA LEU A 766 -6.82 4.42 4.39
C LEU A 766 -7.87 5.15 5.21
N CYS A 767 -7.52 5.62 6.40
CA CYS A 767 -8.47 6.10 7.40
C CYS A 767 -8.20 7.57 7.79
N PHE A 768 -8.94 8.49 7.19
CA PHE A 768 -8.92 9.88 7.59
C PHE A 768 -9.64 10.07 8.91
N LYS A 769 -9.06 10.85 9.82
CA LYS A 769 -9.72 11.25 11.07
C LYS A 769 -9.57 12.77 11.25
N SER A 770 -10.50 13.38 11.97
CA SER A 770 -10.36 14.77 12.40
C SER A 770 -10.68 14.88 13.88
N SER A 771 -9.67 15.16 14.67
CA SER A 771 -9.67 15.03 16.11
C SER A 771 -9.21 16.30 16.84
N ASP A 772 -8.89 17.36 16.10
CA ASP A 772 -8.58 18.71 16.58
C ASP A 772 -9.26 19.79 15.70
N ASN A 773 -8.86 21.06 15.81
CA ASN A 773 -9.43 22.18 15.05
C ASN A 773 -8.75 22.49 13.70
N VAL A 774 -7.93 21.58 13.18
CA VAL A 774 -7.27 21.66 11.87
C VAL A 774 -8.06 20.85 10.84
N GLY A 775 -8.40 19.60 11.16
CA GLY A 775 -9.08 18.66 10.25
C GLY A 775 -8.27 18.31 8.99
N CYS A 776 -8.86 17.56 8.08
CA CYS A 776 -8.19 17.11 6.86
C CYS A 776 -8.60 17.94 5.64
N TYR A 777 -7.64 18.56 4.92
CA TYR A 777 -7.97 19.30 3.70
C TYR A 777 -6.87 19.34 2.63
N ASN A 778 -7.25 19.55 1.37
CA ASN A 778 -6.35 19.56 0.21
C ASN A 778 -5.56 18.25 0.08
N ILE A 779 -6.30 17.16 -0.14
CA ILE A 779 -5.75 15.80 -0.20
C ILE A 779 -5.89 15.23 -1.62
N ASP A 780 -4.84 14.65 -2.19
CA ASP A 780 -4.92 13.79 -3.39
C ASP A 780 -4.34 12.40 -3.07
N ALA A 781 -5.19 11.37 -3.05
CA ALA A 781 -4.79 9.99 -2.82
C ALA A 781 -5.06 9.14 -4.08
N TYR A 782 -4.05 8.44 -4.62
CA TYR A 782 -4.26 7.69 -5.86
C TYR A 782 -3.36 6.48 -6.11
N ASP A 783 -3.76 5.60 -7.03
CA ASP A 783 -2.99 4.40 -7.41
C ASP A 783 -2.76 3.48 -6.19
N MET A 784 -3.83 3.17 -5.46
CA MET A 784 -3.78 2.38 -4.23
C MET A 784 -4.26 0.94 -4.47
N MET A 785 -3.61 -0.02 -3.83
CA MET A 785 -4.09 -1.40 -3.72
C MET A 785 -4.43 -1.66 -2.26
N ILE A 786 -5.70 -1.80 -1.93
CA ILE A 786 -6.17 -1.82 -0.52
C ILE A 786 -6.87 -3.14 -0.20
N GLN A 787 -6.46 -3.76 0.90
CA GLN A 787 -7.09 -4.88 1.59
C GLN A 787 -7.24 -4.54 3.08
N SER A 788 -8.35 -4.96 3.70
CA SER A 788 -8.68 -4.53 5.06
C SER A 788 -9.61 -5.52 5.77
N LEU A 789 -9.33 -5.82 7.04
CA LEU A 789 -10.28 -6.53 7.91
C LEU A 789 -11.39 -5.63 8.49
N ALA A 790 -11.38 -4.33 8.16
CA ALA A 790 -12.45 -3.36 8.44
C ALA A 790 -12.88 -2.67 7.13
N SER A 791 -12.70 -1.35 6.98
CA SER A 791 -13.08 -0.60 5.77
C SER A 791 -11.88 -0.34 4.87
N GLY A 792 -12.08 -0.34 3.55
CA GLY A 792 -11.01 -0.04 2.60
C GLY A 792 -10.55 1.41 2.73
N ILE A 793 -11.46 2.35 2.52
CA ILE A 793 -11.23 3.79 2.65
C ILE A 793 -12.25 4.35 3.63
N LYS A 794 -11.81 5.16 4.59
CA LYS A 794 -12.70 5.69 5.63
C LYS A 794 -12.40 7.14 5.99
N PHE A 795 -13.44 7.88 6.32
CA PHE A 795 -13.36 9.04 7.20
C PHE A 795 -14.14 8.72 8.47
N GLY A 796 -13.46 8.56 9.61
CA GLY A 796 -14.10 8.11 10.84
C GLY A 796 -13.22 7.33 11.83
N THR A 797 -13.69 7.10 13.06
CA THR A 797 -14.96 7.63 13.58
C THR A 797 -14.77 8.98 14.27
N ASP A 798 -13.55 9.33 14.72
CA ASP A 798 -13.24 10.61 15.36
C ASP A 798 -13.29 11.72 14.31
N THR A 799 -14.42 12.45 14.31
CA THR A 799 -14.89 13.28 13.18
C THR A 799 -15.36 14.64 13.66
N TYR A 800 -14.48 15.39 14.30
CA TYR A 800 -14.80 16.66 14.94
C TYR A 800 -14.78 17.86 13.98
N TYR A 801 -13.82 17.96 13.06
CA TYR A 801 -13.60 19.21 12.31
C TYR A 801 -13.96 19.13 10.82
N CYS A 802 -13.15 18.48 9.99
CA CYS A 802 -13.46 18.38 8.57
C CYS A 802 -12.70 17.31 7.78
N LEU A 803 -13.27 16.96 6.63
CA LEU A 803 -12.58 16.43 5.45
C LEU A 803 -12.99 17.29 4.25
N LYS A 804 -12.09 18.11 3.69
CA LYS A 804 -12.42 19.04 2.59
C LYS A 804 -11.46 19.00 1.42
N ASN A 805 -11.97 19.27 0.22
CA ASN A 805 -11.16 19.38 -1.00
C ASN A 805 -10.25 18.16 -1.17
N ALA A 806 -10.84 16.98 -1.09
CA ALA A 806 -10.12 15.71 -1.14
C ALA A 806 -10.50 14.93 -2.40
N ARG A 807 -9.51 14.34 -3.06
CA ARG A 807 -9.71 13.46 -4.20
C ARG A 807 -9.03 12.12 -3.93
N ILE A 808 -9.80 11.05 -4.06
CA ILE A 808 -9.34 9.68 -3.86
C ILE A 808 -9.66 8.91 -5.14
N ARG A 809 -8.66 8.38 -5.83
CA ARG A 809 -8.86 7.83 -7.18
C ARG A 809 -7.92 6.71 -7.60
N ASP A 810 -8.28 5.99 -8.67
CA ASP A 810 -7.42 4.94 -9.25
C ASP A 810 -7.10 3.80 -8.25
N CYS A 811 -8.05 3.45 -7.39
CA CYS A 811 -7.84 2.44 -6.36
C CYS A 811 -8.48 1.11 -6.75
N ALA A 812 -7.72 0.03 -6.57
CA ALA A 812 -8.30 -1.31 -6.46
C ALA A 812 -8.51 -1.61 -4.98
N ILE A 813 -9.73 -1.98 -4.60
CA ILE A 813 -10.11 -2.27 -3.22
C ILE A 813 -10.65 -3.70 -3.20
N LYS A 814 -10.00 -4.59 -2.48
CA LYS A 814 -10.40 -6.00 -2.46
C LYS A 814 -10.30 -6.63 -1.09
N ASN A 815 -11.03 -7.72 -0.89
CA ASN A 815 -10.97 -8.48 0.35
C ASN A 815 -11.16 -7.58 1.57
N VAL A 816 -12.26 -6.82 1.57
CA VAL A 816 -12.59 -5.87 2.64
C VAL A 816 -13.77 -6.41 3.44
N ASN A 817 -13.60 -6.57 4.74
CA ASN A 817 -14.60 -7.21 5.61
C ASN A 817 -15.88 -6.35 5.76
N ARG A 818 -15.72 -5.03 5.86
CA ARG A 818 -16.82 -4.06 6.02
C ARG A 818 -17.09 -3.33 4.72
N CYS A 819 -16.90 -2.01 4.67
CA CYS A 819 -17.25 -1.23 3.48
C CYS A 819 -16.02 -0.88 2.64
N GLY A 820 -16.18 -0.88 1.32
CA GLY A 820 -15.16 -0.34 0.40
C GLY A 820 -14.85 1.12 0.71
N VAL A 821 -15.90 1.93 0.88
CA VAL A 821 -15.80 3.31 1.39
C VAL A 821 -16.79 3.55 2.54
N SER A 822 -16.28 4.04 3.66
CA SER A 822 -17.07 4.51 4.82
C SER A 822 -16.85 6.01 5.03
N LEU A 823 -17.88 6.82 4.84
CA LEU A 823 -17.83 8.27 5.07
C LEU A 823 -18.74 8.60 6.25
N GLU A 824 -18.14 8.86 7.40
CA GLU A 824 -18.85 9.04 8.66
C GLU A 824 -18.59 10.45 9.20
N SER A 825 -19.63 11.17 9.57
CA SER A 825 -19.50 12.44 10.30
C SER A 825 -20.46 12.46 11.47
N VAL A 826 -19.99 12.07 12.65
CA VAL A 826 -20.83 11.90 13.84
C VAL A 826 -20.42 12.78 15.01
N ASP A 827 -19.25 13.42 14.94
CA ASP A 827 -18.73 14.27 16.03
C ASP A 827 -18.69 15.77 15.69
N GLY A 828 -19.31 16.18 14.58
CA GLY A 828 -19.44 17.59 14.20
C GLY A 828 -18.66 18.02 12.95
N ALA A 829 -18.01 17.09 12.25
CA ALA A 829 -17.19 17.40 11.09
C ALA A 829 -18.01 17.83 9.86
N ALA A 830 -17.41 18.74 9.09
CA ALA A 830 -17.84 19.07 7.74
C ALA A 830 -17.14 18.16 6.72
N VAL A 831 -17.89 17.39 5.94
CA VAL A 831 -17.35 16.71 4.75
C VAL A 831 -17.76 17.48 3.50
N GLU A 832 -16.80 18.07 2.79
CA GLU A 832 -17.13 19.05 1.74
C GLU A 832 -16.19 18.99 0.52
N ASN A 833 -16.76 18.97 -0.68
CA ASN A 833 -16.00 18.94 -1.94
C ASN A 833 -15.04 17.74 -2.00
N VAL A 834 -15.59 16.53 -1.82
CA VAL A 834 -14.85 15.28 -1.83
C VAL A 834 -15.21 14.46 -3.06
N ILE A 835 -14.20 13.94 -3.76
CA ILE A 835 -14.37 13.16 -4.98
C ILE A 835 -13.72 11.79 -4.82
N PHE A 836 -14.51 10.74 -5.02
CA PHE A 836 -14.06 9.36 -5.19
C PHE A 836 -14.20 8.99 -6.67
N GLU A 837 -13.10 8.61 -7.34
CA GLU A 837 -13.12 8.38 -8.79
C GLU A 837 -12.33 7.13 -9.22
N ARG A 838 -12.90 6.25 -10.07
CA ARG A 838 -12.22 5.03 -10.54
C ARG A 838 -11.83 4.11 -9.37
N LEU A 839 -12.84 3.63 -8.65
CA LEU A 839 -12.68 2.64 -7.58
C LEU A 839 -13.21 1.27 -8.05
N ASP A 840 -12.32 0.32 -8.27
CA ASP A 840 -12.69 -1.07 -8.64
C ASP A 840 -12.69 -1.92 -7.37
N MET A 841 -13.90 -2.26 -6.92
CA MET A 841 -14.14 -2.98 -5.68
C MET A 841 -14.48 -4.43 -5.98
N THR A 842 -13.77 -5.37 -5.37
CA THR A 842 -14.05 -6.80 -5.51
C THR A 842 -14.01 -7.51 -4.16
N ASP A 843 -15.02 -8.29 -3.84
CA ASP A 843 -15.09 -9.01 -2.56
C ASP A 843 -14.99 -8.08 -1.34
N VAL A 844 -15.68 -6.94 -1.39
CA VAL A 844 -15.89 -6.04 -0.24
C VAL A 844 -17.26 -6.30 0.40
N GLY A 845 -17.40 -6.13 1.71
CA GLY A 845 -18.64 -6.38 2.44
C GLY A 845 -19.81 -5.53 1.92
N ALA A 846 -19.67 -4.20 1.88
CA ALA A 846 -20.60 -3.31 1.18
C ALA A 846 -19.81 -2.27 0.37
N PRO A 847 -20.30 -1.76 -0.77
CA PRO A 847 -19.51 -0.81 -1.56
C PRO A 847 -19.36 0.53 -0.84
N LEU A 848 -20.47 1.15 -0.43
CA LEU A 848 -20.49 2.50 0.16
C LEU A 848 -21.38 2.58 1.41
N TYR A 849 -20.83 3.16 2.48
CA TYR A 849 -21.58 3.59 3.67
C TYR A 849 -21.33 5.08 3.91
N ILE A 850 -22.39 5.87 3.97
CA ILE A 850 -22.34 7.31 4.21
C ILE A 850 -23.32 7.66 5.32
N SER A 851 -22.83 8.31 6.38
CA SER A 851 -23.66 8.59 7.55
C SER A 851 -23.30 9.88 8.26
N THR A 852 -24.32 10.62 8.70
CA THR A 852 -24.15 11.71 9.68
C THR A 852 -24.78 11.33 11.02
N GLY A 853 -24.27 11.88 12.12
CA GLY A 853 -24.77 11.63 13.48
C GLY A 853 -24.49 12.76 14.46
N ILE A 854 -24.84 12.54 15.73
CA ILE A 854 -24.78 13.51 16.84
C ILE A 854 -24.09 12.93 18.09
N ARG A 855 -23.09 12.08 17.89
CA ARG A 855 -22.24 11.54 18.97
C ARG A 855 -21.41 12.62 19.65
N ASN A 856 -20.97 13.63 18.89
CA ASN A 856 -20.37 14.86 19.39
C ASN A 856 -19.16 14.66 20.33
N ARG A 857 -18.24 13.72 20.01
CA ARG A 857 -16.96 13.64 20.74
C ARG A 857 -16.12 14.89 20.47
N LEU A 858 -15.45 15.39 21.51
CA LEU A 858 -14.75 16.66 21.47
C LEU A 858 -13.24 16.47 21.72
N PRO A 859 -12.38 17.26 21.06
CA PRO A 859 -10.97 17.38 21.44
C PRO A 859 -10.83 17.91 22.87
N ARG A 860 -9.62 17.81 23.41
CA ARG A 860 -9.33 18.32 24.76
C ARG A 860 -9.52 19.85 24.82
N GLY A 861 -9.88 20.34 26.01
CA GLY A 861 -9.92 21.78 26.29
C GLY A 861 -11.27 22.46 26.05
N ASN A 862 -12.39 21.76 26.27
CA ASN A 862 -13.75 22.30 26.20
C ASN A 862 -14.08 22.93 24.84
N GLN A 863 -13.71 22.25 23.76
CA GLN A 863 -14.06 22.65 22.41
C GLN A 863 -15.59 22.68 22.21
N PRO A 864 -16.14 23.57 21.37
CA PRO A 864 -17.59 23.66 21.17
C PRO A 864 -18.13 22.44 20.43
N VAL A 865 -19.36 22.04 20.75
CA VAL A 865 -20.10 21.07 19.92
C VAL A 865 -20.35 21.69 18.55
N ARG A 866 -20.08 20.92 17.51
CA ARG A 866 -20.26 21.30 16.10
C ARG A 866 -21.36 20.44 15.48
N ARG A 867 -21.92 20.92 14.37
CA ARG A 867 -22.96 20.19 13.64
C ARG A 867 -22.35 19.43 12.48
N SER A 868 -22.50 18.10 12.48
CA SER A 868 -22.10 17.25 11.35
C SER A 868 -22.94 17.57 10.11
N TYR A 869 -22.28 17.68 8.96
CA TYR A 869 -22.93 17.76 7.65
C TYR A 869 -22.03 17.25 6.53
N MET A 870 -22.64 16.86 5.41
CA MET A 870 -21.92 16.50 4.18
C MET A 870 -22.49 17.27 3.00
N LYS A 871 -21.62 17.84 2.17
CA LYS A 871 -22.02 18.65 1.03
C LYS A 871 -21.08 18.50 -0.16
N ASN A 872 -21.63 18.36 -1.36
CA ASN A 872 -20.86 18.27 -2.61
C ASN A 872 -19.89 17.07 -2.60
N VAL A 873 -20.43 15.87 -2.45
CA VAL A 873 -19.65 14.62 -2.53
C VAL A 873 -19.94 13.95 -3.87
N THR A 874 -18.90 13.55 -4.60
CA THR A 874 -19.06 12.88 -5.90
C THR A 874 -18.37 11.53 -5.88
N PHE A 875 -19.12 10.50 -6.22
CA PHE A 875 -18.60 9.18 -6.55
C PHE A 875 -18.76 8.98 -8.05
N LYS A 876 -17.66 8.64 -8.73
CA LYS A 876 -17.63 8.56 -10.18
C LYS A 876 -16.82 7.37 -10.66
N ASP A 877 -17.31 6.65 -11.66
CA ASP A 877 -16.63 5.49 -12.22
C ASP A 877 -16.36 4.46 -11.10
N ILE A 878 -17.43 3.88 -10.56
CA ILE A 878 -17.38 2.93 -9.43
C ILE A 878 -17.84 1.56 -9.93
N ARG A 879 -17.03 0.53 -9.68
CA ARG A 879 -17.34 -0.85 -10.02
C ARG A 879 -17.34 -1.70 -8.77
N PHE A 880 -18.34 -2.55 -8.61
CA PHE A 880 -18.43 -3.50 -7.51
C PHE A 880 -18.88 -4.87 -8.02
N GLU A 881 -18.16 -5.90 -7.59
CA GLU A 881 -18.58 -7.30 -7.74
C GLU A 881 -18.12 -8.13 -6.53
N GLN A 882 -18.82 -9.22 -6.25
CA GLN A 882 -18.49 -10.11 -5.14
C GLN A 882 -18.55 -11.58 -5.57
N PRO A 883 -17.69 -12.01 -6.51
CA PRO A 883 -17.68 -13.39 -6.98
C PRO A 883 -17.33 -14.38 -5.86
N TYR A 884 -16.57 -13.94 -4.85
CA TYR A 884 -16.14 -14.76 -3.73
C TYR A 884 -16.22 -13.96 -2.43
N PRO A 885 -17.42 -13.82 -1.83
CA PRO A 885 -17.67 -12.90 -0.73
C PRO A 885 -16.65 -13.06 0.40
N PHE A 886 -15.70 -12.14 0.55
CA PHE A 886 -14.60 -12.27 1.51
C PHE A 886 -15.09 -12.40 2.95
N SER A 887 -16.17 -11.70 3.28
CA SER A 887 -16.83 -11.72 4.57
C SER A 887 -18.29 -12.17 4.46
N PHE A 888 -18.73 -12.90 5.48
CA PHE A 888 -20.13 -13.23 5.72
C PHE A 888 -20.67 -12.60 7.01
N GLU A 889 -19.91 -11.72 7.67
CA GLU A 889 -20.23 -11.25 9.03
C GLU A 889 -21.56 -10.48 9.12
N ARG A 890 -21.99 -9.82 8.03
CA ARG A 890 -23.19 -8.97 8.00
C ARG A 890 -24.05 -9.26 6.79
N GLU A 891 -25.35 -9.02 6.88
CA GLU A 891 -26.33 -9.26 5.80
C GLU A 891 -26.53 -8.03 4.87
N ILE A 892 -25.77 -6.95 5.06
CA ILE A 892 -25.89 -5.72 4.27
C ILE A 892 -24.80 -5.70 3.20
N ARG A 893 -25.22 -5.59 1.94
CA ARG A 893 -24.35 -5.61 0.75
C ARG A 893 -24.56 -4.41 -0.17
N GLU A 894 -25.54 -3.57 0.13
CA GLU A 894 -25.97 -2.43 -0.67
C GLU A 894 -25.35 -1.12 -0.18
N ASN A 895 -25.60 -0.04 -0.92
CA ASN A 895 -25.12 1.29 -0.56
C ASN A 895 -26.11 1.99 0.38
N MET A 896 -25.59 2.62 1.43
CA MET A 896 -26.42 3.36 2.39
C MET A 896 -25.97 4.82 2.52
N VAL A 897 -26.93 5.74 2.39
CA VAL A 897 -26.74 7.18 2.57
C VAL A 897 -27.74 7.67 3.62
N ILE A 898 -27.32 7.67 4.88
CA ILE A 898 -28.21 7.90 6.02
C ILE A 898 -27.81 9.17 6.77
N GLY A 899 -28.51 10.26 6.45
CA GLY A 899 -28.48 11.48 7.25
C GLY A 899 -29.14 11.29 8.61
N GLN A 900 -28.97 12.27 9.49
CA GLN A 900 -29.44 12.18 10.88
C GLN A 900 -30.81 12.83 11.10
N SER A 901 -31.08 13.95 10.45
CA SER A 901 -32.32 14.72 10.61
C SER A 901 -32.45 15.76 9.49
N LYS A 902 -33.57 16.49 9.44
CA LYS A 902 -33.72 17.66 8.53
C LYS A 902 -32.71 18.78 8.81
N ASP A 903 -32.15 18.81 10.02
CA ASP A 903 -31.10 19.75 10.40
C ASP A 903 -29.69 19.15 10.22
N ASN A 904 -29.56 17.86 9.91
CA ASN A 904 -28.28 17.17 9.72
C ASN A 904 -28.35 16.35 8.42
N LEU A 905 -28.53 17.07 7.32
CA LEU A 905 -28.71 16.49 6.00
C LEU A 905 -27.37 16.13 5.35
N ILE A 906 -27.46 15.17 4.42
CA ILE A 906 -26.46 14.92 3.39
C ILE A 906 -26.92 15.61 2.11
N GLU A 907 -26.16 16.56 1.58
CA GLU A 907 -26.57 17.43 0.48
C GLU A 907 -25.67 17.29 -0.76
N ASN A 908 -26.27 17.34 -1.95
CA ASN A 908 -25.56 17.39 -3.23
C ASN A 908 -24.58 16.21 -3.42
N VAL A 909 -25.10 14.98 -3.34
CA VAL A 909 -24.31 13.77 -3.59
C VAL A 909 -24.55 13.28 -5.01
N ASN A 910 -23.48 13.09 -5.78
CA ASN A 910 -23.56 12.60 -7.15
C ASN A 910 -22.96 11.19 -7.27
N PHE A 911 -23.73 10.28 -7.85
CA PHE A 911 -23.32 8.92 -8.21
C PHE A 911 -23.30 8.81 -9.73
N ILE A 912 -22.11 8.74 -10.33
CA ILE A 912 -21.92 8.84 -11.78
C ILE A 912 -21.18 7.60 -12.30
N ASN A 913 -21.72 6.91 -13.31
CA ASN A 913 -21.11 5.72 -13.93
C ASN A 913 -20.82 4.62 -12.90
N PHE A 914 -21.89 4.01 -12.40
CA PHE A 914 -21.82 2.89 -11.46
C PHE A 914 -22.09 1.58 -12.19
N ASP A 915 -21.26 0.56 -11.97
CA ASP A 915 -21.50 -0.83 -12.39
C ASP A 915 -21.47 -1.74 -11.16
N LEU A 916 -22.65 -2.04 -10.63
CA LEU A 916 -22.83 -2.81 -9.39
C LEU A 916 -23.39 -4.19 -9.70
N LYS A 917 -22.67 -5.24 -9.32
CA LYS A 917 -23.22 -6.61 -9.27
C LYS A 917 -23.54 -6.96 -7.81
N LEU A 918 -24.83 -7.06 -7.48
CA LEU A 918 -25.33 -7.21 -6.12
C LEU A 918 -26.09 -8.54 -5.97
N PRO A 919 -26.10 -9.17 -4.78
CA PRO A 919 -26.68 -10.50 -4.59
C PRO A 919 -28.21 -10.54 -4.78
N GLY A 920 -28.92 -9.48 -4.40
CA GLY A 920 -30.39 -9.45 -4.39
C GLY A 920 -30.99 -10.51 -3.46
N GLY A 921 -32.19 -11.00 -3.80
CA GLY A 921 -32.79 -12.15 -3.12
C GLY A 921 -33.63 -11.83 -1.88
N VAL A 922 -33.79 -10.57 -1.48
CA VAL A 922 -34.70 -10.21 -0.38
C VAL A 922 -36.15 -10.49 -0.78
N LYS A 923 -36.87 -11.23 0.08
CA LYS A 923 -38.26 -11.69 -0.15
C LYS A 923 -39.30 -11.02 0.75
N THR A 924 -38.87 -10.22 1.72
CA THR A 924 -39.76 -9.48 2.63
C THR A 924 -39.19 -8.09 2.84
N LEU A 925 -40.04 -7.05 2.73
CA LEU A 925 -39.57 -5.67 2.76
C LEU A 925 -38.98 -5.38 4.15
N PRO A 926 -37.72 -4.90 4.22
CA PRO A 926 -37.13 -4.46 5.47
C PRO A 926 -37.91 -3.29 6.08
N LYS A 927 -37.75 -3.11 7.40
CA LYS A 927 -38.22 -1.88 8.06
C LYS A 927 -37.42 -0.68 7.55
N PRO A 928 -38.01 0.53 7.56
CA PRO A 928 -37.27 1.76 7.25
C PRO A 928 -35.98 1.87 8.08
N PRO A 929 -34.89 2.40 7.50
CA PRO A 929 -33.62 2.50 8.20
C PRO A 929 -33.71 3.48 9.37
N VAL A 930 -33.07 3.14 10.49
CA VAL A 930 -32.95 4.02 11.66
C VAL A 930 -31.73 4.93 11.51
N VAL A 931 -31.75 6.10 12.14
CA VAL A 931 -30.60 7.02 12.17
C VAL A 931 -29.57 6.59 13.22
N ILE A 932 -28.31 7.03 13.08
CA ILE A 932 -27.23 6.58 13.95
C ILE A 932 -27.32 7.19 15.37
N ASN A 933 -27.84 8.41 15.49
CA ASN A 933 -27.87 9.21 16.71
C ASN A 933 -26.47 9.40 17.32
N ASP A 934 -26.29 9.02 18.58
CA ASP A 934 -25.08 9.13 19.39
C ASP A 934 -24.25 7.83 19.41
N LYS A 935 -24.65 6.83 18.61
CA LYS A 935 -24.00 5.53 18.58
C LYS A 935 -22.70 5.55 17.78
N TYR A 936 -21.93 4.48 17.93
CA TYR A 936 -20.75 4.23 17.09
C TYR A 936 -21.18 3.97 15.63
N PRO A 937 -20.65 4.70 14.64
CA PRO A 937 -21.14 4.69 13.26
C PRO A 937 -20.67 3.45 12.50
N GLU A 938 -21.41 2.37 12.63
CA GLU A 938 -21.20 1.18 11.80
C GLU A 938 -22.39 1.00 10.86
N TYR A 939 -22.10 0.55 9.64
CA TYR A 939 -23.09 0.40 8.56
C TYR A 939 -24.27 -0.53 8.94
N ASP A 940 -24.06 -1.45 9.88
CA ASP A 940 -25.05 -2.39 10.39
C ASP A 940 -25.98 -1.82 11.48
N ARG A 941 -25.77 -0.56 11.91
CA ARG A 941 -26.58 0.08 12.96
C ARG A 941 -27.90 0.66 12.47
N HIS A 942 -28.13 0.62 11.16
CA HIS A 942 -29.30 1.24 10.52
C HIS A 942 -30.44 0.24 10.24
N GLY A 943 -30.22 -1.06 10.48
CA GLY A 943 -31.07 -2.13 9.97
C GLY A 943 -30.68 -2.54 8.55
N LEU A 944 -31.43 -3.47 7.95
CA LEU A 944 -31.17 -3.93 6.58
C LEU A 944 -31.45 -2.82 5.55
N SER A 945 -30.75 -2.85 4.42
CA SER A 945 -30.99 -1.93 3.31
C SER A 945 -32.41 -2.11 2.75
N SER A 946 -33.18 -1.02 2.69
CA SER A 946 -34.55 -0.99 2.16
C SER A 946 -34.61 -0.96 0.63
N GLY A 947 -33.56 -0.47 -0.04
CA GLY A 947 -33.40 -0.60 -1.49
C GLY A 947 -32.38 -1.70 -1.83
N TYR A 948 -32.52 -2.33 -3.01
CA TYR A 948 -31.56 -3.36 -3.43
C TYR A 948 -30.25 -2.79 -3.96
N ALA A 949 -30.18 -1.50 -4.30
CA ALA A 949 -28.93 -0.83 -4.67
C ALA A 949 -28.58 0.31 -3.72
N PHE A 950 -29.55 1.18 -3.42
CA PHE A 950 -29.35 2.32 -2.51
C PHE A 950 -30.49 2.47 -1.51
N THR A 951 -30.13 2.75 -0.26
CA THR A 951 -31.04 3.27 0.75
C THR A 951 -30.64 4.70 1.10
N ILE A 952 -31.55 5.66 0.90
CA ILE A 952 -31.31 7.08 1.13
C ILE A 952 -32.27 7.59 2.20
N LYS A 953 -31.74 8.22 3.24
CA LYS A 953 -32.53 8.85 4.29
C LYS A 953 -31.97 10.21 4.71
N TYR A 954 -32.84 11.20 4.96
CA TYR A 954 -32.43 12.56 5.37
C TYR A 954 -31.32 13.14 4.48
N ALA A 955 -31.60 13.16 3.17
CA ALA A 955 -30.68 13.66 2.16
C ALA A 955 -31.39 14.58 1.19
N LYS A 956 -30.61 15.46 0.56
CA LYS A 956 -31.08 16.42 -0.42
C LYS A 956 -30.26 16.36 -1.70
N ASN A 957 -30.93 16.39 -2.85
CA ASN A 957 -30.31 16.51 -4.15
C ASN A 957 -29.27 15.40 -4.40
N VAL A 958 -29.70 14.15 -4.20
CA VAL A 958 -28.89 12.96 -4.49
C VAL A 958 -29.16 12.54 -5.93
N LYS A 959 -28.13 12.60 -6.78
CA LYS A 959 -28.28 12.39 -8.23
C LYS A 959 -27.57 11.13 -8.68
N PHE A 960 -28.25 10.40 -9.57
CA PHE A 960 -27.69 9.26 -10.28
C PHE A 960 -27.54 9.58 -11.76
N LYS A 961 -26.40 9.21 -12.35
CA LYS A 961 -26.17 9.26 -13.79
C LYS A 961 -25.47 7.97 -14.22
N ASN A 962 -26.09 7.21 -15.12
CA ASN A 962 -25.57 5.92 -15.59
C ASN A 962 -25.33 4.94 -14.43
N LEU A 963 -26.38 4.66 -13.65
CA LEU A 963 -26.39 3.58 -12.68
C LEU A 963 -26.77 2.28 -13.38
N LYS A 964 -25.87 1.30 -13.38
CA LYS A 964 -26.09 -0.06 -13.88
C LYS A 964 -26.03 -1.02 -12.69
N VAL A 965 -27.14 -1.69 -12.41
CA VAL A 965 -27.24 -2.70 -11.36
C VAL A 965 -27.58 -4.04 -11.98
N THR A 966 -26.81 -5.07 -11.63
CA THR A 966 -27.07 -6.46 -11.99
C THR A 966 -27.33 -7.25 -10.71
N LEU A 967 -28.52 -7.82 -10.58
CA LEU A 967 -28.88 -8.67 -9.45
C LEU A 967 -28.59 -10.14 -9.77
N GLU A 968 -28.04 -10.87 -8.81
CA GLU A 968 -27.86 -12.32 -8.91
C GLU A 968 -29.16 -13.08 -8.66
N ASN A 969 -30.02 -12.54 -7.80
CA ASN A 969 -31.33 -13.09 -7.47
C ASN A 969 -32.41 -12.02 -7.53
N GLU A 970 -33.62 -12.40 -7.90
CA GLU A 970 -34.79 -11.50 -7.85
C GLU A 970 -35.01 -10.96 -6.44
N ASP A 971 -35.16 -9.64 -6.34
CA ASP A 971 -35.32 -8.89 -5.10
C ASP A 971 -36.62 -8.10 -5.13
N ILE A 972 -37.35 -8.07 -4.01
CA ILE A 972 -38.65 -7.38 -3.93
C ILE A 972 -38.53 -5.89 -3.59
N ARG A 973 -37.35 -5.42 -3.18
CA ARG A 973 -37.10 -4.01 -2.87
C ARG A 973 -37.08 -3.19 -4.16
N ASP A 974 -37.25 -1.87 -4.03
CA ASP A 974 -36.99 -0.96 -5.15
C ASP A 974 -35.47 -0.80 -5.37
N GLU A 975 -35.04 -0.36 -6.56
CA GLU A 975 -33.63 -0.08 -6.86
C GLU A 975 -33.03 0.91 -5.85
N VAL A 976 -33.79 1.98 -5.61
CA VAL A 976 -33.46 3.01 -4.64
C VAL A 976 -34.67 3.26 -3.75
N ALA A 977 -34.48 3.16 -2.45
CA ALA A 977 -35.49 3.49 -1.45
C ALA A 977 -35.17 4.85 -0.80
N TYR A 978 -36.18 5.72 -0.71
CA TYR A 978 -36.05 7.08 -0.17
C TYR A 978 -36.90 7.28 1.08
N PHE A 979 -36.32 7.94 2.09
CA PHE A 979 -37.00 8.31 3.33
C PHE A 979 -36.62 9.73 3.74
N ASP A 980 -37.58 10.62 3.98
CA ASP A 980 -37.29 12.02 4.34
C ASP A 980 -36.29 12.68 3.36
N TYR A 981 -36.53 12.48 2.06
CA TYR A 981 -35.68 12.94 0.97
C TYR A 981 -36.23 14.23 0.34
N GLU A 982 -35.33 15.14 -0.03
CA GLU A 982 -35.63 16.36 -0.79
C GLU A 982 -34.92 16.34 -2.15
N GLU A 983 -35.63 16.64 -3.23
CA GLU A 983 -35.04 16.70 -4.58
C GLU A 983 -34.15 17.93 -4.79
#